data_AF-M3JCZ6-F1
#
_entry.id   AF-M3JCZ6-F1
#
_cell.length_a   1.000
_cell.length_b   1.000
_cell.length_c   1.000
_cell.angle_alpha   90.00
_cell.angle_beta   90.00
_cell.angle_gamma   90.00
#
_symmetry.space_group_name_H-M   'P 1'
#
loop_
_entity.id
_entity.type
_entity.pdbx_description
1 polymer ?
#
loop_
_entity_poly.entity_id
_entity_poly.type
_entity_poly.pdbx_seq_one_letter_code
_entity_poly.pdbx_strand_id
1 'polypeptide(L)'
;MFGRGDGNDKIINYDSDSGQNDIIKFEEDITKDDLIFKRVRTSDGVGDLVVSIKGTKDSICVSGMFNVVDNNHILNEQYKINKIEFSDGSYMDLEAIQLALKNNNVIIHSSYFWRNNEGSDEDDEIYGDDDSNYLAGNKGDDILIGGKGADRLDGGEGADTYVFAKGDGNDTISADGNDIIKFKEGISKDDLLITREYSNLKINFKNSDDSITVSGMFYEADGNSQGIKAIEFSDGSSLSLEDIRKTVLANNDSVDIHDIIYGFNTDDVIMGSSQMNFIRARGGNDTVYGKEGNDTISGDAGNDLLIGGEGDDTYEYNMGDGNDTIDNTGGGNDTILFSYGISKDDVSFKKDGNDLIVTVNKDSSQTINVKNHFLGGDYAIDQIKFASNGSVLSRKDILKLMNTVHLTSEGGNNNLVDKGQKDNVYTYAGGRVTISDNGGYDKVIFKNKTYSVNYSKKGDNLLISANKITASNNNVLEVKDFFKGANHIIEDFDLSEYSLVTARRIYEDFGITYPVAQSKQEVLTGGKEDNVYIYTGGRKIIDDKGGNDRVVFQGLEEGLFYRQKGNNLLISTKKMTTDNEDILEVKNFFSSKNSIIEEFQITDYWSVSARKIYEDFDETYPASTSTQNAPLALLGTTNKNNEASLNDSASDM
;
A
#
# COMPACT_ATOMS: atom_id res chain seq x y z
N MET A 1 -20.54 49.35 -48.55
CA MET A 1 -20.73 50.05 -47.27
C MET A 1 -21.19 49.00 -46.28
N PHE A 2 -20.76 49.07 -45.03
CA PHE A 2 -21.14 48.10 -44.02
C PHE A 2 -21.19 48.77 -42.65
N GLY A 3 -22.28 48.55 -41.91
CA GLY A 3 -22.62 49.24 -40.67
C GLY A 3 -23.11 48.30 -39.58
N ARG A 4 -23.58 48.88 -38.47
CA ARG A 4 -24.18 48.12 -37.36
C ARG A 4 -25.66 47.81 -37.67
N GLY A 5 -26.01 46.53 -37.63
CA GLY A 5 -27.33 46.01 -38.00
C GLY A 5 -27.47 45.49 -39.44
N ASP A 6 -26.40 45.51 -40.25
CA ASP A 6 -26.39 44.95 -41.61
C ASP A 6 -26.38 43.40 -41.63
N GLY A 7 -25.96 42.75 -40.54
CA GLY A 7 -25.94 41.29 -40.42
C GLY A 7 -24.66 40.65 -40.93
N ASN A 8 -24.78 39.53 -41.67
CA ASN A 8 -23.61 38.75 -42.11
C ASN A 8 -23.56 38.68 -43.63
N ASP A 9 -22.75 39.55 -44.24
CA ASP A 9 -22.59 39.69 -45.68
C ASP A 9 -21.38 38.90 -46.20
N LYS A 10 -21.51 38.31 -47.40
CA LYS A 10 -20.40 37.63 -48.08
C LYS A 10 -20.21 38.15 -49.51
N ILE A 11 -19.06 38.79 -49.73
CA ILE A 11 -18.55 39.24 -51.02
C ILE A 11 -17.73 38.10 -51.65
N ILE A 12 -17.84 37.92 -52.97
CA ILE A 12 -16.92 37.08 -53.75
C ILE A 12 -16.23 38.01 -54.75
N ASN A 13 -15.01 38.45 -54.44
CA ASN A 13 -14.33 39.55 -55.14
C ASN A 13 -13.48 39.07 -56.33
N TYR A 14 -14.02 38.19 -57.17
CA TYR A 14 -13.27 37.57 -58.27
C TYR A 14 -13.04 38.54 -59.44
N ASP A 15 -11.84 39.11 -59.52
CA ASP A 15 -11.38 39.96 -60.63
C ASP A 15 -10.51 39.16 -61.62
N SER A 16 -10.78 39.34 -62.91
CA SER A 16 -10.03 38.74 -64.03
C SER A 16 -9.14 39.73 -64.78
N ASP A 17 -9.37 41.04 -64.63
CA ASP A 17 -8.64 42.11 -65.30
C ASP A 17 -7.77 42.86 -64.28
N SER A 18 -6.47 42.58 -64.26
CA SER A 18 -5.58 42.91 -63.14
C SER A 18 -5.47 44.42 -62.79
N GLY A 19 -6.44 44.92 -62.00
CA GLY A 19 -6.36 46.14 -61.20
C GLY A 19 -7.56 47.09 -61.30
N GLN A 20 -8.43 47.06 -60.29
CA GLN A 20 -8.98 48.28 -59.68
C GLN A 20 -9.64 48.11 -58.30
N ASN A 21 -8.98 48.65 -57.27
CA ASN A 21 -9.58 49.52 -56.26
C ASN A 21 -10.86 49.04 -55.51
N ASP A 22 -11.03 47.75 -55.23
CA ASP A 22 -12.11 47.31 -54.35
C ASP A 22 -11.86 47.80 -52.91
N ILE A 23 -12.86 48.50 -52.36
CA ILE A 23 -12.79 49.18 -51.07
C ILE A 23 -14.03 48.83 -50.25
N ILE A 24 -13.83 48.13 -49.13
CA ILE A 24 -14.86 48.08 -48.08
C ILE A 24 -14.85 49.45 -47.39
N LYS A 25 -16.04 50.06 -47.29
CA LYS A 25 -16.26 51.28 -46.51
C LYS A 25 -17.14 50.96 -45.32
N PHE A 26 -16.77 51.43 -44.13
CA PHE A 26 -17.60 51.35 -42.94
C PHE A 26 -18.38 52.66 -42.70
N GLU A 27 -19.49 52.57 -41.98
CA GLU A 27 -20.36 53.71 -41.68
C GLU A 27 -19.78 54.70 -40.63
N GLU A 28 -20.48 55.81 -40.39
CA GLU A 28 -19.94 56.96 -39.65
C GLU A 28 -19.54 56.68 -38.19
N ASP A 29 -20.10 55.65 -37.56
CA ASP A 29 -19.89 55.28 -36.16
C ASP A 29 -18.85 54.17 -35.93
N ILE A 30 -18.11 53.75 -36.97
CA ILE A 30 -17.16 52.63 -36.91
C ILE A 30 -15.74 53.12 -37.17
N THR A 31 -14.83 52.84 -36.23
CA THR A 31 -13.39 53.05 -36.37
C THR A 31 -12.66 51.72 -36.57
N LYS A 32 -11.38 51.76 -36.96
CA LYS A 32 -10.52 50.57 -36.98
C LYS A 32 -10.45 49.81 -35.65
N ASP A 33 -10.61 50.51 -34.52
CA ASP A 33 -10.48 49.92 -33.19
C ASP A 33 -11.80 49.22 -32.76
N ASP A 34 -12.91 49.49 -33.46
CA ASP A 34 -14.17 48.75 -33.36
C ASP A 34 -14.16 47.41 -34.11
N LEU A 35 -13.14 47.12 -34.93
CA LEU A 35 -13.11 45.93 -35.78
C LEU A 35 -12.33 44.76 -35.15
N ILE A 36 -12.76 43.54 -35.45
CA ILE A 36 -12.02 42.29 -35.29
C ILE A 36 -11.74 41.76 -36.69
N PHE A 37 -10.50 41.37 -36.97
CA PHE A 37 -10.08 40.76 -38.22
C PHE A 37 -9.84 39.28 -37.97
N LYS A 38 -10.47 38.39 -38.73
CA LYS A 38 -10.18 36.95 -38.68
C LYS A 38 -9.95 36.42 -40.08
N ARG A 39 -8.96 35.53 -40.24
CA ARG A 39 -8.84 34.69 -41.43
C ARG A 39 -9.66 33.43 -41.16
N VAL A 40 -10.49 33.01 -42.11
CA VAL A 40 -11.28 31.78 -42.01
C VAL A 40 -10.82 30.84 -43.11
N ARG A 41 -10.29 29.66 -42.75
CA ARG A 41 -9.91 28.63 -43.72
C ARG A 41 -11.18 27.90 -44.20
N THR A 42 -11.41 27.86 -45.51
CA THR A 42 -12.61 27.25 -46.12
C THR A 42 -12.34 25.82 -46.60
N SER A 43 -13.41 25.06 -46.84
CA SER A 43 -13.34 23.61 -47.10
C SER A 43 -12.79 23.21 -48.48
N ASP A 44 -12.52 24.19 -49.35
CA ASP A 44 -11.76 24.11 -50.59
C ASP A 44 -10.27 24.52 -50.41
N GLY A 45 -9.84 24.78 -49.17
CA GLY A 45 -8.49 25.12 -48.76
C GLY A 45 -8.15 26.62 -48.86
N VAL A 46 -8.99 27.42 -49.50
CA VAL A 46 -8.82 28.87 -49.64
C VAL A 46 -8.95 29.56 -48.26
N GLY A 47 -8.49 30.80 -48.14
CA GLY A 47 -8.77 31.62 -46.95
C GLY A 47 -9.71 32.78 -47.27
N ASP A 48 -10.83 32.86 -46.57
CA ASP A 48 -11.68 34.05 -46.52
C ASP A 48 -11.10 35.07 -45.52
N LEU A 49 -11.29 36.37 -45.78
CA LEU A 49 -11.16 37.41 -44.74
C LEU A 49 -12.55 37.66 -44.14
N VAL A 50 -12.69 37.61 -42.82
CA VAL A 50 -13.88 38.06 -42.10
C VAL A 50 -13.52 39.27 -41.24
N VAL A 51 -14.32 40.33 -41.35
CA VAL A 51 -14.18 41.55 -40.53
C VAL A 51 -15.49 41.76 -39.77
N SER A 52 -15.42 41.72 -38.44
CA SER A 52 -16.59 41.77 -37.54
C SER A 52 -16.57 43.02 -36.67
N ILE A 53 -17.74 43.58 -36.37
CA ILE A 53 -17.86 44.80 -35.54
C ILE A 53 -18.05 44.41 -34.06
N LYS A 54 -17.16 44.91 -33.19
CA LYS A 54 -17.15 44.61 -31.74
C LYS A 54 -18.49 44.93 -31.07
N GLY A 55 -18.94 44.01 -30.23
CA GLY A 55 -20.21 44.12 -29.49
C GLY A 55 -21.48 43.87 -30.32
N THR A 56 -21.35 43.41 -31.57
CA THR A 56 -22.49 43.15 -32.47
C THR A 56 -22.49 41.69 -32.97
N LYS A 57 -23.42 41.36 -33.88
CA LYS A 57 -23.38 40.13 -34.70
C LYS A 57 -23.07 40.43 -36.18
N ASP A 58 -22.59 41.64 -36.46
CA ASP A 58 -22.42 42.15 -37.80
C ASP A 58 -21.00 41.82 -38.31
N SER A 59 -20.89 41.11 -39.43
CA SER A 59 -19.62 40.80 -40.08
C SER A 59 -19.71 40.82 -41.60
N ILE A 60 -18.58 41.14 -42.23
CA ILE A 60 -18.42 41.12 -43.68
C ILE A 60 -17.28 40.18 -44.08
N CYS A 61 -17.59 39.23 -44.95
CA CYS A 61 -16.70 38.19 -45.43
C CYS A 61 -16.26 38.49 -46.88
N VAL A 62 -14.96 38.62 -47.13
CA VAL A 62 -14.37 38.66 -48.48
C VAL A 62 -13.88 37.26 -48.82
N SER A 63 -14.58 36.58 -49.72
CA SER A 63 -14.29 35.19 -50.00
C SER A 63 -13.05 35.02 -50.86
N GLY A 64 -12.22 34.05 -50.51
CA GLY A 64 -11.06 33.60 -51.27
C GLY A 64 -9.83 34.51 -51.21
N MET A 65 -9.85 35.55 -50.36
CA MET A 65 -8.83 36.62 -50.27
C MET A 65 -7.40 36.14 -49.98
N PHE A 66 -7.20 34.94 -49.43
CA PHE A 66 -5.89 34.32 -49.19
C PHE A 66 -5.74 33.01 -49.96
N ASN A 67 -4.51 32.69 -50.36
CA ASN A 67 -4.24 31.50 -51.19
C ASN A 67 -4.49 30.18 -50.44
N VAL A 68 -4.62 29.12 -51.24
CA VAL A 68 -5.11 27.78 -50.87
C VAL A 68 -4.15 26.95 -50.00
N VAL A 69 -2.90 27.40 -49.82
CA VAL A 69 -1.79 26.49 -49.45
C VAL A 69 -0.76 27.10 -48.50
N ASP A 70 -1.06 28.19 -47.79
CA ASP A 70 -0.11 28.81 -46.86
C ASP A 70 -0.73 29.34 -45.56
N ASN A 71 0.02 29.21 -44.48
CA ASN A 71 -0.26 29.84 -43.18
C ASN A 71 0.24 31.30 -43.14
N ASN A 72 0.95 31.76 -44.18
CA ASN A 72 1.61 33.07 -44.24
C ASN A 72 0.69 34.25 -44.63
N HIS A 73 -0.64 34.05 -44.63
CA HIS A 73 -1.65 35.02 -45.06
C HIS A 73 -1.35 35.62 -46.45
N ILE A 74 -0.79 34.85 -47.39
CA ILE A 74 -0.44 35.36 -48.72
C ILE A 74 -1.73 35.66 -49.47
N LEU A 75 -1.86 36.90 -49.92
CA LEU A 75 -3.03 37.40 -50.62
C LEU A 75 -3.22 36.70 -51.98
N ASN A 76 -4.47 36.39 -52.27
CA ASN A 76 -4.89 35.88 -53.57
C ASN A 76 -5.14 37.06 -54.50
N GLU A 77 -4.27 37.24 -55.50
CA GLU A 77 -4.32 38.37 -56.44
C GLU A 77 -5.65 38.48 -57.22
N GLN A 78 -6.43 37.40 -57.30
CA GLN A 78 -7.73 37.36 -57.98
C GLN A 78 -8.93 37.66 -57.06
N TYR A 79 -8.77 37.68 -55.73
CA TYR A 79 -9.88 37.74 -54.75
C TYR A 79 -9.69 38.76 -53.62
N LYS A 80 -8.53 39.44 -53.55
CA LYS A 80 -8.25 40.47 -52.53
C LYS A 80 -9.03 41.77 -52.78
N ILE A 81 -9.34 42.49 -51.70
CA ILE A 81 -9.65 43.92 -51.75
C ILE A 81 -8.36 44.76 -51.79
N ASN A 82 -8.44 46.06 -52.09
CA ASN A 82 -7.29 46.97 -52.03
C ASN A 82 -7.10 47.61 -50.65
N LYS A 83 -8.18 47.97 -49.95
CA LYS A 83 -8.15 48.58 -48.60
C LYS A 83 -9.53 48.59 -47.93
N ILE A 84 -9.54 48.89 -46.63
CA ILE A 84 -10.72 49.31 -45.87
C ILE A 84 -10.63 50.83 -45.65
N GLU A 85 -11.73 51.57 -45.81
CA GLU A 85 -11.81 53.03 -45.63
C GLU A 85 -12.89 53.43 -44.61
N PHE A 86 -12.57 54.38 -43.75
CA PHE A 86 -13.46 54.87 -42.68
C PHE A 86 -14.03 56.26 -43.02
N SER A 87 -15.08 56.65 -42.30
CA SER A 87 -15.83 57.90 -42.48
C SER A 87 -14.99 59.18 -42.33
N ASP A 88 -13.95 59.14 -41.51
CA ASP A 88 -13.01 60.25 -41.29
C ASP A 88 -11.96 60.40 -42.43
N GLY A 89 -11.97 59.49 -43.41
CA GLY A 89 -11.02 59.43 -44.51
C GLY A 89 -9.73 58.68 -44.20
N SER A 90 -9.59 58.11 -42.99
CA SER A 90 -8.53 57.14 -42.69
C SER A 90 -8.79 55.80 -43.40
N TYR A 91 -7.76 54.95 -43.47
CA TYR A 91 -7.86 53.65 -44.12
C TYR A 91 -6.89 52.64 -43.53
N MET A 92 -7.18 51.35 -43.73
CA MET A 92 -6.24 50.25 -43.57
C MET A 92 -5.97 49.64 -44.95
N ASP A 93 -4.72 49.71 -45.40
CA ASP A 93 -4.26 49.00 -46.59
C ASP A 93 -3.99 47.51 -46.29
N LEU A 94 -3.54 46.77 -47.31
CA LEU A 94 -3.29 45.34 -47.20
C LEU A 94 -2.22 44.98 -46.18
N GLU A 95 -1.20 45.83 -45.97
CA GLU A 95 -0.17 45.61 -44.95
C GLU A 95 -0.75 45.80 -43.55
N ALA A 96 -1.58 46.85 -43.35
CA ALA A 96 -2.31 47.06 -42.11
C ALA A 96 -3.36 45.96 -41.82
N ILE A 97 -4.00 45.40 -42.85
CA ILE A 97 -4.96 44.27 -42.72
C ILE A 97 -4.21 42.97 -42.38
N GLN A 98 -3.10 42.65 -43.05
CA GLN A 98 -2.27 41.50 -42.72
C GLN A 98 -1.66 41.62 -41.31
N LEU A 99 -1.24 42.82 -40.90
CA LEU A 99 -0.78 43.08 -39.53
C LEU A 99 -1.92 42.94 -38.51
N ALA A 100 -3.13 43.39 -38.82
CA ALA A 100 -4.28 43.17 -37.93
C ALA A 100 -4.63 41.68 -37.78
N LEU A 101 -4.50 40.89 -38.86
CA LEU A 101 -4.68 39.43 -38.82
C LEU A 101 -3.58 38.70 -38.04
N LYS A 102 -2.35 39.21 -38.01
CA LYS A 102 -1.28 38.69 -37.13
C LYS A 102 -1.48 39.02 -35.63
N ASN A 103 -2.53 39.76 -35.29
CA ASN A 103 -2.87 40.11 -33.91
C ASN A 103 -4.27 39.61 -33.52
N ASN A 104 -4.85 38.65 -34.26
CA ASN A 104 -6.18 38.08 -34.02
C ASN A 104 -6.24 36.64 -34.59
N ASN A 105 -6.80 35.71 -33.84
CA ASN A 105 -6.75 34.27 -34.14
C ASN A 105 -7.26 33.88 -35.53
N VAL A 106 -6.59 32.92 -36.20
CA VAL A 106 -7.12 32.29 -37.41
C VAL A 106 -8.19 31.29 -37.00
N ILE A 107 -9.38 31.41 -37.61
CA ILE A 107 -10.41 30.38 -37.50
C ILE A 107 -10.16 29.32 -38.56
N ILE A 108 -10.09 28.07 -38.13
CA ILE A 108 -9.98 26.92 -39.02
C ILE A 108 -11.18 26.02 -38.79
N HIS A 109 -12.01 25.86 -39.82
CA HIS A 109 -13.10 24.88 -39.84
C HIS A 109 -12.70 23.64 -40.63
N SER A 110 -13.29 22.50 -40.28
CA SER A 110 -13.14 21.24 -41.01
C SER A 110 -13.51 21.34 -42.49
N SER A 111 -13.03 20.37 -43.26
CA SER A 111 -13.28 20.31 -44.70
C SER A 111 -13.72 18.91 -45.14
N TYR A 112 -14.65 18.87 -46.11
CA TYR A 112 -15.11 17.61 -46.73
C TYR A 112 -13.99 16.75 -47.38
N PHE A 113 -12.78 17.30 -47.54
CA PHE A 113 -11.64 16.61 -48.16
C PHE A 113 -10.46 16.36 -47.21
N TRP A 114 -10.37 17.08 -46.08
CA TRP A 114 -9.32 16.94 -45.07
C TRP A 114 -9.98 16.90 -43.68
N ARG A 115 -9.90 15.73 -43.03
CA ARG A 115 -10.31 15.50 -41.63
C ARG A 115 -9.24 15.94 -40.61
N ASN A 116 -8.17 16.55 -41.11
CA ASN A 116 -7.06 17.09 -40.34
C ASN A 116 -7.12 18.61 -40.47
N ASN A 117 -7.34 19.31 -39.37
CA ASN A 117 -7.21 20.75 -39.28
C ASN A 117 -5.90 21.08 -38.57
N GLU A 118 -4.97 21.66 -39.31
CA GLU A 118 -3.65 22.08 -38.80
C GLU A 118 -3.61 23.62 -38.76
N GLY A 119 -3.29 24.15 -37.57
CA GLY A 119 -3.11 25.56 -37.23
C GLY A 119 -1.89 26.21 -37.87
N SER A 120 -1.50 27.35 -37.31
CA SER A 120 -0.37 28.17 -37.74
C SER A 120 0.85 27.99 -36.81
N ASP A 121 1.55 29.08 -36.51
CA ASP A 121 2.62 29.18 -35.50
C ASP A 121 2.29 30.32 -34.50
N GLU A 122 1.04 30.81 -34.52
CA GLU A 122 0.49 31.95 -33.78
C GLU A 122 -0.95 31.60 -33.30
N ASP A 123 -1.43 32.16 -32.17
CA ASP A 123 -2.68 31.79 -31.47
C ASP A 123 -3.92 31.61 -32.39
N ASP A 124 -4.50 30.40 -32.46
CA ASP A 124 -5.59 30.04 -33.38
C ASP A 124 -6.89 29.61 -32.69
N GLU A 125 -7.98 29.47 -33.46
CA GLU A 125 -9.31 29.05 -32.99
C GLU A 125 -9.88 27.95 -33.92
N ILE A 126 -9.60 26.69 -33.59
CA ILE A 126 -9.76 25.53 -34.46
C ILE A 126 -11.05 24.76 -34.10
N TYR A 127 -11.88 24.53 -35.12
CA TYR A 127 -13.18 23.85 -35.03
C TYR A 127 -13.23 22.60 -35.92
N GLY A 128 -13.62 21.46 -35.35
CA GLY A 128 -14.11 20.31 -36.12
C GLY A 128 -15.60 20.42 -36.46
N ASP A 129 -16.26 19.28 -36.69
CA ASP A 129 -17.67 19.21 -37.12
C ASP A 129 -18.53 18.20 -36.32
N ASP A 130 -19.11 17.19 -36.99
CA ASP A 130 -20.02 16.17 -36.44
C ASP A 130 -19.50 14.74 -36.76
N ASP A 131 -18.36 14.61 -37.45
CA ASP A 131 -17.59 13.39 -37.73
C ASP A 131 -16.33 13.37 -36.84
N SER A 132 -15.68 12.22 -36.62
CA SER A 132 -14.38 12.16 -35.94
C SER A 132 -13.28 12.94 -36.69
N ASN A 133 -12.70 13.95 -36.04
CA ASN A 133 -11.71 14.90 -36.55
C ASN A 133 -10.31 14.71 -35.90
N TYR A 134 -9.27 15.23 -36.56
CA TYR A 134 -7.96 15.51 -35.96
C TYR A 134 -7.69 17.02 -36.02
N LEU A 135 -7.57 17.66 -34.86
CA LEU A 135 -7.23 19.09 -34.75
C LEU A 135 -5.83 19.21 -34.15
N ALA A 136 -4.98 20.04 -34.74
CA ALA A 136 -3.61 20.30 -34.29
C ALA A 136 -3.31 21.81 -34.29
N GLY A 137 -2.97 22.39 -33.14
CA GLY A 137 -2.63 23.81 -32.99
C GLY A 137 -1.25 24.18 -33.55
N ASN A 138 -0.25 23.38 -33.16
CA ASN A 138 1.20 23.52 -33.40
C ASN A 138 1.92 24.49 -32.45
N LYS A 139 1.62 25.80 -32.50
CA LYS A 139 2.13 26.80 -31.55
C LYS A 139 1.21 28.01 -31.47
N GLY A 140 1.12 28.58 -30.28
CA GLY A 140 0.25 29.70 -29.94
C GLY A 140 -0.45 29.41 -28.61
N ASP A 141 -1.25 30.34 -28.10
CA ASP A 141 -2.22 30.02 -27.04
C ASP A 141 -3.55 29.60 -27.72
N ASP A 142 -3.62 28.35 -28.19
CA ASP A 142 -4.65 27.89 -29.13
C ASP A 142 -5.99 27.49 -28.47
N ILE A 143 -7.10 27.67 -29.19
CA ILE A 143 -8.44 27.23 -28.76
C ILE A 143 -8.92 26.10 -29.67
N LEU A 144 -9.09 24.88 -29.12
CA LEU A 144 -9.50 23.69 -29.86
C LEU A 144 -10.91 23.23 -29.45
N ILE A 145 -11.80 23.13 -30.44
CA ILE A 145 -13.20 22.71 -30.30
C ILE A 145 -13.45 21.53 -31.24
N GLY A 146 -13.47 20.31 -30.72
CA GLY A 146 -13.73 19.08 -31.49
C GLY A 146 -15.05 19.16 -32.27
N GLY A 147 -16.17 19.26 -31.56
CA GLY A 147 -17.50 19.28 -32.17
C GLY A 147 -18.30 18.11 -31.65
N LYS A 148 -18.75 17.19 -32.53
CA LYS A 148 -19.16 15.84 -32.12
C LYS A 148 -18.33 14.79 -32.80
N GLY A 149 -17.95 13.75 -32.07
CA GLY A 149 -17.51 12.49 -32.66
C GLY A 149 -16.68 11.65 -31.71
N ALA A 150 -15.40 11.55 -32.05
CA ALA A 150 -14.38 10.88 -31.27
C ALA A 150 -13.06 11.45 -31.75
N ASP A 151 -12.77 12.66 -31.28
CA ASP A 151 -11.78 13.55 -31.86
C ASP A 151 -10.42 13.37 -31.22
N ARG A 152 -9.37 13.68 -31.99
CA ARG A 152 -8.03 13.84 -31.43
C ARG A 152 -7.63 15.30 -31.51
N LEU A 153 -7.35 15.88 -30.36
CA LEU A 153 -6.90 17.26 -30.19
C LEU A 153 -5.43 17.24 -29.76
N ASP A 154 -4.54 17.75 -30.60
CA ASP A 154 -3.16 18.11 -30.25
C ASP A 154 -3.11 19.64 -30.12
N GLY A 155 -2.70 20.15 -28.96
CA GLY A 155 -2.38 21.57 -28.80
C GLY A 155 -1.09 21.92 -29.54
N GLY A 156 -0.02 22.16 -28.80
CA GLY A 156 1.32 22.26 -29.37
C GLY A 156 2.39 22.71 -28.38
N GLU A 157 3.12 23.75 -28.75
CA GLU A 157 3.92 24.57 -27.83
C GLU A 157 3.09 25.82 -27.47
N GLY A 158 2.43 25.83 -26.30
CA GLY A 158 1.38 26.82 -26.03
C GLY A 158 0.90 26.91 -24.58
N ALA A 159 -0.26 27.52 -24.40
CA ALA A 159 -1.09 27.44 -23.19
C ALA A 159 -2.54 27.16 -23.59
N ASP A 160 -2.75 25.99 -24.20
CA ASP A 160 -3.91 25.73 -25.06
C ASP A 160 -5.19 25.48 -24.27
N THR A 161 -6.33 25.64 -24.94
CA THR A 161 -7.67 25.57 -24.34
C THR A 161 -8.57 24.63 -25.14
N TYR A 162 -8.79 23.42 -24.63
CA TYR A 162 -9.70 22.42 -25.22
C TYR A 162 -11.13 22.62 -24.70
N VAL A 163 -12.11 22.97 -25.55
CA VAL A 163 -13.45 23.44 -25.12
C VAL A 163 -14.58 22.47 -25.45
N PHE A 164 -15.16 21.83 -24.42
CA PHE A 164 -16.16 20.76 -24.55
C PHE A 164 -17.57 21.16 -24.08
N ALA A 165 -18.58 20.60 -24.74
CA ALA A 165 -19.97 20.53 -24.32
C ALA A 165 -20.42 19.07 -24.09
N LYS A 166 -21.69 18.89 -23.74
CA LYS A 166 -22.30 17.58 -23.51
C LYS A 166 -22.84 17.01 -24.82
N GLY A 167 -22.51 15.75 -25.12
CA GLY A 167 -22.78 15.13 -26.42
C GLY A 167 -21.70 15.40 -27.48
N ASP A 168 -20.54 15.93 -27.09
CA ASP A 168 -19.38 16.12 -27.97
C ASP A 168 -18.67 14.77 -28.26
N GLY A 169 -18.82 13.76 -27.39
CA GLY A 169 -18.44 12.37 -27.70
C GLY A 169 -17.24 11.83 -26.91
N ASN A 170 -16.31 11.17 -27.60
CA ASN A 170 -15.26 10.34 -26.98
C ASN A 170 -13.85 10.74 -27.44
N ASP A 171 -13.30 11.74 -26.79
CA ASP A 171 -12.21 12.54 -27.33
C ASP A 171 -10.87 12.29 -26.63
N THR A 172 -9.78 12.50 -27.34
CA THR A 172 -8.41 12.26 -26.89
C THR A 172 -7.57 13.51 -27.05
N ILE A 173 -6.99 13.98 -25.96
CA ILE A 173 -6.13 15.16 -25.89
C ILE A 173 -4.67 14.73 -25.80
N SER A 174 -3.82 15.49 -26.50
CA SER A 174 -2.36 15.49 -26.43
C SER A 174 -1.93 16.93 -26.11
N ALA A 175 -1.32 17.12 -24.95
CA ALA A 175 -1.16 18.40 -24.27
C ALA A 175 0.20 18.51 -23.56
N ASP A 176 0.78 19.70 -23.42
CA ASP A 176 2.20 19.89 -23.06
C ASP A 176 2.47 20.06 -21.54
N GLY A 177 1.44 20.20 -20.72
CA GLY A 177 1.50 20.51 -19.29
C GLY A 177 1.02 21.92 -18.93
N ASN A 178 0.97 22.85 -19.88
CA ASN A 178 0.47 24.21 -19.71
C ASN A 178 -1.03 24.36 -20.05
N ASP A 179 -1.66 23.35 -20.62
CA ASP A 179 -2.99 23.51 -21.23
C ASP A 179 -4.15 23.39 -20.23
N ILE A 180 -5.36 23.78 -20.64
CA ILE A 180 -6.60 23.64 -19.86
C ILE A 180 -7.73 22.95 -20.64
N ILE A 181 -8.57 22.21 -19.92
CA ILE A 181 -9.91 21.85 -20.39
C ILE A 181 -10.89 22.94 -19.94
N LYS A 182 -11.82 23.35 -20.81
CA LYS A 182 -12.86 24.35 -20.49
C LYS A 182 -14.24 23.82 -20.84
N PHE A 183 -15.11 23.68 -19.84
CA PHE A 183 -16.48 23.19 -20.04
C PHE A 183 -17.48 24.32 -20.29
N LYS A 184 -18.30 24.15 -21.34
CA LYS A 184 -19.43 25.03 -21.69
C LYS A 184 -20.58 24.86 -20.66
N GLU A 185 -21.62 25.70 -20.75
CA GLU A 185 -22.78 25.65 -19.85
C GLU A 185 -23.44 24.26 -19.79
N GLY A 186 -23.85 23.84 -18.59
CA GLY A 186 -24.55 22.56 -18.38
C GLY A 186 -23.67 21.37 -17.96
N ILE A 187 -22.40 21.61 -17.64
CA ILE A 187 -21.47 20.64 -17.04
C ILE A 187 -20.93 21.23 -15.73
N SER A 188 -20.98 20.44 -14.64
CA SER A 188 -20.41 20.78 -13.33
C SER A 188 -19.42 19.71 -12.84
N LYS A 189 -18.65 20.00 -11.79
CA LYS A 189 -17.77 18.99 -11.14
C LYS A 189 -18.53 17.72 -10.78
N ASP A 190 -19.75 17.85 -10.28
CA ASP A 190 -20.55 16.71 -9.79
C ASP A 190 -21.06 15.82 -10.93
N ASP A 191 -21.07 16.29 -12.18
CA ASP A 191 -21.39 15.49 -13.38
C ASP A 191 -20.22 14.60 -13.83
N LEU A 192 -19.00 14.80 -13.32
CA LEU A 192 -17.79 14.11 -13.80
C LEU A 192 -17.38 12.94 -12.90
N LEU A 193 -16.93 11.85 -13.51
CA LEU A 193 -16.15 10.79 -12.89
C LEU A 193 -14.72 10.89 -13.42
N ILE A 194 -13.78 11.33 -12.57
CA ILE A 194 -12.38 11.53 -12.93
C ILE A 194 -11.57 10.35 -12.38
N THR A 195 -10.91 9.61 -13.25
CA THR A 195 -10.11 8.41 -12.97
C THR A 195 -8.75 8.48 -13.64
N ARG A 196 -7.86 7.56 -13.27
CA ARG A 196 -6.60 7.30 -13.97
C ARG A 196 -6.67 5.97 -14.72
N GLU A 197 -6.17 5.96 -15.94
CA GLU A 197 -6.08 4.77 -16.79
C GLU A 197 -4.61 4.63 -17.25
N TYR A 198 -3.85 3.76 -16.58
CA TYR A 198 -2.38 3.66 -16.70
C TYR A 198 -1.66 5.01 -16.46
N SER A 199 -1.22 5.67 -17.55
CA SER A 199 -0.56 6.99 -17.56
C SER A 199 -1.50 8.14 -17.96
N ASN A 200 -2.78 7.88 -18.18
CA ASN A 200 -3.72 8.86 -18.73
C ASN A 200 -4.68 9.38 -17.66
N LEU A 201 -5.10 10.63 -17.79
CA LEU A 201 -6.29 11.14 -17.09
C LEU A 201 -7.51 10.74 -17.91
N LYS A 202 -8.50 10.14 -17.26
CA LYS A 202 -9.79 9.80 -17.89
C LYS A 202 -10.91 10.56 -17.18
N ILE A 203 -11.73 11.26 -17.96
CA ILE A 203 -12.90 12.01 -17.48
C ILE A 203 -14.12 11.42 -18.17
N ASN A 204 -14.99 10.74 -17.42
CA ASN A 204 -16.24 10.19 -17.94
C ASN A 204 -17.43 11.03 -17.45
N PHE A 205 -18.42 11.28 -18.30
CA PHE A 205 -19.60 12.05 -17.93
C PHE A 205 -20.69 11.14 -17.35
N LYS A 206 -21.13 11.40 -16.11
CA LYS A 206 -22.12 10.56 -15.43
C LYS A 206 -23.45 10.55 -16.19
N ASN A 207 -23.94 9.36 -16.49
CA ASN A 207 -25.15 9.13 -17.29
C ASN A 207 -25.04 9.64 -18.74
N SER A 208 -23.83 9.66 -19.31
CA SER A 208 -23.56 9.81 -20.74
C SER A 208 -22.61 8.72 -21.21
N ASP A 209 -22.54 8.49 -22.52
CA ASP A 209 -21.47 7.71 -23.14
C ASP A 209 -20.27 8.62 -23.53
N ASP A 210 -20.33 9.92 -23.20
CA ASP A 210 -19.26 10.90 -23.46
C ASP A 210 -18.04 10.65 -22.53
N SER A 211 -16.83 10.84 -23.05
CA SER A 211 -15.60 10.85 -22.23
C SER A 211 -14.44 11.63 -22.87
N ILE A 212 -13.51 12.10 -22.05
CA ILE A 212 -12.26 12.75 -22.47
C ILE A 212 -11.08 11.96 -21.89
N THR A 213 -10.04 11.76 -22.71
CA THR A 213 -8.78 11.10 -22.33
C THR A 213 -7.63 12.07 -22.52
N VAL A 214 -6.94 12.49 -21.45
CA VAL A 214 -5.69 13.26 -21.59
C VAL A 214 -4.52 12.29 -21.56
N SER A 215 -3.83 12.19 -22.69
CA SER A 215 -2.76 11.22 -22.92
C SER A 215 -1.52 11.55 -22.10
N GLY A 216 -0.90 10.55 -21.45
CA GLY A 216 0.44 10.67 -20.85
C GLY A 216 0.56 11.55 -19.59
N MET A 217 -0.51 12.22 -19.15
CA MET A 217 -0.51 13.17 -18.01
C MET A 217 0.08 12.62 -16.69
N PHE A 218 0.05 11.30 -16.50
CA PHE A 218 0.62 10.60 -15.33
C PHE A 218 1.76 9.64 -15.70
N TYR A 219 2.44 9.87 -16.83
CA TYR A 219 3.61 9.10 -17.26
C TYR A 219 4.84 9.41 -16.41
N GLU A 220 5.17 10.69 -16.21
CA GLU A 220 6.19 11.12 -15.25
C GLU A 220 5.61 11.21 -13.83
N ALA A 221 6.47 11.02 -12.82
CA ALA A 221 6.04 10.92 -11.43
C ALA A 221 5.26 12.16 -10.94
N ASP A 222 5.62 13.35 -11.43
CA ASP A 222 5.02 14.63 -11.06
C ASP A 222 4.29 15.33 -12.21
N GLY A 223 3.96 14.64 -13.31
CA GLY A 223 3.01 15.08 -14.35
C GLY A 223 3.01 16.58 -14.72
N ASN A 224 4.18 17.16 -14.99
CA ASN A 224 4.38 18.61 -15.24
C ASN A 224 5.02 18.90 -16.62
N SER A 225 5.12 17.90 -17.48
CA SER A 225 5.77 17.94 -18.80
C SER A 225 4.87 17.44 -19.94
N GLN A 226 3.66 16.97 -19.59
CA GLN A 226 2.59 16.46 -20.46
C GLN A 226 1.26 16.61 -19.69
N GLY A 227 0.15 16.84 -20.40
CA GLY A 227 -1.20 16.94 -19.83
C GLY A 227 -1.69 18.36 -19.59
N ILE A 228 -2.63 18.53 -18.66
CA ILE A 228 -3.33 19.82 -18.40
C ILE A 228 -3.04 20.36 -16.99
N LYS A 229 -2.93 21.68 -16.85
CA LYS A 229 -2.76 22.37 -15.55
C LYS A 229 -4.07 22.63 -14.81
N ALA A 230 -5.21 22.65 -15.51
CA ALA A 230 -6.52 22.89 -14.91
C ALA A 230 -7.71 22.40 -15.76
N ILE A 231 -8.86 22.25 -15.08
CA ILE A 231 -10.19 22.14 -15.69
C ILE A 231 -11.01 23.35 -15.24
N GLU A 232 -11.54 24.14 -16.17
CA GLU A 232 -12.41 25.29 -15.88
C GLU A 232 -13.89 25.00 -16.21
N PHE A 233 -14.80 25.57 -15.41
CA PHE A 233 -16.24 25.45 -15.61
C PHE A 233 -16.89 26.80 -15.92
N SER A 234 -18.03 26.75 -16.63
CA SER A 234 -18.82 27.93 -17.03
C SER A 234 -19.32 28.84 -15.88
N ASP A 235 -19.34 28.36 -14.63
CA ASP A 235 -19.70 29.16 -13.46
C ASP A 235 -18.51 29.97 -12.86
N GLY A 236 -17.31 29.80 -13.42
CA GLY A 236 -16.08 30.41 -12.94
C GLY A 236 -15.36 29.61 -11.83
N SER A 237 -15.82 28.40 -11.53
CA SER A 237 -15.06 27.44 -10.71
C SER A 237 -14.03 26.67 -11.56
N SER A 238 -13.07 26.06 -10.90
CA SER A 238 -12.02 25.25 -11.55
C SER A 238 -11.53 24.12 -10.66
N LEU A 239 -10.92 23.11 -11.27
CA LEU A 239 -10.01 22.16 -10.61
C LEU A 239 -8.59 22.50 -11.04
N SER A 240 -7.70 22.69 -10.08
CA SER A 240 -6.27 22.75 -10.34
C SER A 240 -5.70 21.35 -10.61
N LEU A 241 -4.47 21.28 -11.14
CA LEU A 241 -3.68 20.05 -11.23
C LEU A 241 -3.62 19.29 -9.89
N GLU A 242 -3.54 19.98 -8.76
CA GLU A 242 -3.57 19.39 -7.41
C GLU A 242 -4.94 18.78 -7.08
N ASP A 243 -6.04 19.48 -7.40
CA ASP A 243 -7.40 18.95 -7.23
C ASP A 243 -7.66 17.72 -8.11
N ILE A 244 -7.14 17.71 -9.33
CA ILE A 244 -7.25 16.59 -10.28
C ILE A 244 -6.53 15.36 -9.70
N ARG A 245 -5.28 15.51 -9.26
CA ARG A 245 -4.48 14.44 -8.63
C ARG A 245 -5.18 13.86 -7.39
N LYS A 246 -5.65 14.72 -6.49
CA LYS A 246 -6.39 14.31 -5.28
C LYS A 246 -7.74 13.66 -5.60
N THR A 247 -8.43 14.09 -6.65
CA THR A 247 -9.69 13.46 -7.09
C THR A 247 -9.43 12.06 -7.66
N VAL A 248 -8.33 11.86 -8.39
CA VAL A 248 -7.92 10.54 -8.91
C VAL A 248 -7.60 9.56 -7.77
N LEU A 249 -6.77 9.96 -6.81
CA LEU A 249 -6.30 9.08 -5.73
C LEU A 249 -7.37 8.72 -4.68
N ALA A 250 -8.42 9.54 -4.56
CA ALA A 250 -9.56 9.29 -3.67
C ALA A 250 -10.70 8.50 -4.33
N ASN A 251 -10.56 8.08 -5.60
CA ASN A 251 -11.65 7.47 -6.36
C ASN A 251 -11.65 5.94 -6.26
N ASN A 252 -12.51 5.41 -5.39
CA ASN A 252 -12.75 3.98 -5.15
C ASN A 252 -13.00 3.14 -6.43
N ASP A 253 -13.54 3.76 -7.49
CA ASP A 253 -13.89 3.09 -8.75
C ASP A 253 -12.72 3.12 -9.77
N SER A 254 -11.58 3.72 -9.44
CA SER A 254 -10.46 3.96 -10.37
C SER A 254 -9.43 2.83 -10.46
N VAL A 255 -9.65 1.68 -9.81
CA VAL A 255 -8.66 0.58 -9.74
C VAL A 255 -9.05 -0.54 -10.70
N ASP A 256 -8.47 -0.52 -11.90
CA ASP A 256 -8.54 -1.66 -12.82
C ASP A 256 -7.70 -2.82 -12.25
N ILE A 257 -8.22 -4.05 -12.37
CA ILE A 257 -7.93 -5.16 -11.44
C ILE A 257 -6.55 -5.85 -11.61
N HIS A 258 -5.57 -5.15 -12.18
CA HIS A 258 -4.22 -5.64 -12.45
C HIS A 258 -3.09 -4.60 -12.34
N ASP A 259 -3.37 -3.30 -12.08
CA ASP A 259 -2.35 -2.23 -12.11
C ASP A 259 -1.93 -1.75 -10.72
N ILE A 260 -0.80 -1.03 -10.65
CA ILE A 260 -0.24 -0.44 -9.43
C ILE A 260 -0.79 0.97 -9.25
N ILE A 261 -1.34 1.25 -8.07
CA ILE A 261 -1.76 2.60 -7.66
C ILE A 261 -0.48 3.39 -7.30
N TYR A 262 -0.18 4.42 -8.08
CA TYR A 262 0.93 5.34 -7.82
C TYR A 262 0.41 6.71 -7.38
N GLY A 263 0.91 7.21 -6.24
CA GLY A 263 0.79 8.63 -5.85
C GLY A 263 1.73 9.54 -6.66
N PHE A 264 2.02 10.73 -6.12
CA PHE A 264 2.90 11.75 -6.69
C PHE A 264 4.04 12.07 -5.69
N ASN A 265 4.98 12.97 -6.02
CA ASN A 265 5.93 13.45 -5.01
C ASN A 265 5.33 14.62 -4.19
N THR A 266 4.12 14.43 -3.64
CA THR A 266 3.38 15.38 -2.81
C THR A 266 2.56 14.67 -1.73
N ASP A 267 2.42 15.26 -0.54
CA ASP A 267 1.56 14.78 0.56
C ASP A 267 0.15 14.35 0.07
N ASP A 268 -0.04 13.05 -0.13
CA ASP A 268 -1.18 12.44 -0.81
C ASP A 268 -2.13 11.68 0.13
N VAL A 269 -3.38 11.51 -0.32
CA VAL A 269 -4.35 10.61 0.34
C VAL A 269 -4.81 9.59 -0.68
N ILE A 270 -4.34 8.35 -0.53
CA ILE A 270 -4.53 7.27 -1.49
C ILE A 270 -5.56 6.29 -0.95
N MET A 271 -6.57 5.98 -1.76
CA MET A 271 -7.60 5.01 -1.45
C MET A 271 -7.59 3.86 -2.43
N GLY A 272 -7.33 2.65 -1.91
CA GLY A 272 -7.53 1.39 -2.60
C GLY A 272 -9.01 1.04 -2.82
N SER A 273 -9.27 -0.23 -3.09
CA SER A 273 -10.60 -0.77 -3.41
C SER A 273 -10.96 -1.93 -2.46
N SER A 274 -12.06 -2.64 -2.68
CA SER A 274 -12.39 -3.87 -1.93
C SER A 274 -11.81 -5.13 -2.61
N GLN A 275 -10.58 -5.02 -3.10
CA GLN A 275 -9.82 -6.05 -3.80
C GLN A 275 -8.33 -5.82 -3.53
N MET A 276 -7.51 -6.88 -3.62
CA MET A 276 -6.04 -6.79 -3.55
C MET A 276 -5.48 -5.66 -4.42
N ASN A 277 -4.68 -4.77 -3.82
CA ASN A 277 -4.02 -3.65 -4.48
C ASN A 277 -2.51 -3.70 -4.30
N PHE A 278 -1.80 -3.10 -5.25
CA PHE A 278 -0.38 -2.76 -5.13
C PHE A 278 -0.28 -1.24 -5.10
N ILE A 279 0.26 -0.66 -4.02
CA ILE A 279 0.27 0.79 -3.79
C ILE A 279 1.70 1.29 -3.57
N ARG A 280 2.07 2.37 -4.26
CA ARG A 280 3.34 3.10 -4.12
C ARG A 280 3.02 4.59 -3.96
N ALA A 281 3.11 5.13 -2.74
CA ALA A 281 2.74 6.52 -2.51
C ALA A 281 3.76 7.50 -3.14
N ARG A 282 5.05 7.14 -3.08
CA ARG A 282 6.25 7.72 -3.73
C ARG A 282 7.03 8.70 -2.89
N GLY A 283 6.43 9.82 -2.47
CA GLY A 283 7.21 10.89 -1.86
C GLY A 283 6.39 12.01 -1.26
N GLY A 284 6.29 12.06 0.06
CA GLY A 284 5.43 13.02 0.73
C GLY A 284 5.39 12.80 2.22
N ASN A 285 4.18 12.82 2.77
CA ASN A 285 3.84 12.41 4.14
C ASN A 285 2.43 11.82 4.04
N ASP A 286 2.36 10.66 3.41
CA ASP A 286 1.17 10.20 2.70
C ASP A 286 0.24 9.43 3.63
N THR A 287 -1.05 9.36 3.29
CA THR A 287 -2.00 8.52 4.01
C THR A 287 -2.63 7.52 3.05
N VAL A 288 -2.27 6.24 3.22
CA VAL A 288 -2.71 5.14 2.36
C VAL A 288 -3.75 4.29 3.09
N TYR A 289 -4.87 4.02 2.41
CA TYR A 289 -5.92 3.10 2.84
C TYR A 289 -6.05 1.96 1.82
N GLY A 290 -5.70 0.73 2.18
CA GLY A 290 -5.93 -0.47 1.36
C GLY A 290 -7.43 -0.81 1.25
N LYS A 291 -8.01 -1.14 2.42
CA LYS A 291 -9.43 -1.41 2.77
C LYS A 291 -9.81 -2.89 2.96
N GLU A 292 -10.10 -3.62 1.88
CA GLU A 292 -10.49 -5.04 1.95
C GLU A 292 -9.72 -5.81 0.87
N GLY A 293 -8.87 -6.74 1.27
CA GLY A 293 -7.94 -7.41 0.36
C GLY A 293 -6.60 -7.69 1.02
N ASN A 294 -5.77 -8.50 0.37
CA ASN A 294 -4.41 -8.80 0.84
C ASN A 294 -3.46 -7.80 0.16
N ASP A 295 -3.37 -6.58 0.68
CA ASP A 295 -2.76 -5.47 -0.04
C ASP A 295 -1.23 -5.44 0.09
N THR A 296 -0.57 -4.85 -0.90
CA THR A 296 0.88 -4.60 -0.88
C THR A 296 1.14 -3.11 -0.96
N ILE A 297 1.56 -2.51 0.16
CA ILE A 297 1.58 -1.06 0.36
C ILE A 297 3.03 -0.60 0.63
N SER A 298 3.46 0.44 -0.06
CA SER A 298 4.71 1.16 0.17
C SER A 298 4.39 2.64 0.32
N GLY A 299 4.90 3.28 1.38
CA GLY A 299 4.99 4.75 1.43
C GLY A 299 6.02 5.25 0.41
N ASP A 300 7.14 4.52 0.30
CA ASP A 300 8.37 4.98 -0.34
C ASP A 300 8.96 6.16 0.47
N ALA A 301 9.20 7.35 -0.09
CA ALA A 301 10.03 8.38 0.59
C ALA A 301 9.22 9.45 1.36
N GLY A 302 8.81 9.18 2.61
CA GLY A 302 8.00 10.10 3.42
C GLY A 302 8.08 9.95 4.93
N ASN A 303 6.93 10.00 5.60
CA ASN A 303 6.72 9.69 7.03
C ASN A 303 5.27 9.21 7.18
N ASP A 304 4.98 8.05 6.60
CA ASP A 304 3.66 7.83 6.02
C ASP A 304 2.71 7.07 6.95
N LEU A 305 1.41 7.32 6.85
CA LEU A 305 0.37 6.61 7.57
C LEU A 305 -0.19 5.50 6.68
N LEU A 306 0.31 4.28 6.91
CA LEU A 306 -0.08 3.09 6.15
C LEU A 306 -1.17 2.33 6.91
N ILE A 307 -2.33 2.23 6.29
CA ILE A 307 -3.49 1.51 6.80
C ILE A 307 -3.84 0.49 5.72
N GLY A 308 -3.55 -0.79 5.94
CA GLY A 308 -3.97 -1.87 5.06
C GLY A 308 -5.49 -2.06 5.16
N GLY A 309 -5.94 -3.08 5.87
CA GLY A 309 -7.37 -3.20 6.20
C GLY A 309 -7.77 -4.56 6.75
N GLU A 310 -8.83 -5.11 6.17
CA GLU A 310 -9.25 -6.50 6.37
C GLU A 310 -8.61 -7.41 5.28
N GLY A 311 -7.59 -8.18 5.65
CA GLY A 311 -6.89 -9.13 4.77
C GLY A 311 -5.45 -9.38 5.20
N ASP A 312 -4.70 -10.26 4.51
CA ASP A 312 -3.28 -10.49 4.85
C ASP A 312 -2.37 -9.46 4.16
N ASP A 313 -2.09 -8.34 4.83
CA ASP A 313 -1.39 -7.21 4.23
C ASP A 313 0.14 -7.34 4.25
N THR A 314 0.79 -6.64 3.31
CA THR A 314 2.24 -6.52 3.20
C THR A 314 2.67 -5.06 3.06
N TYR A 315 3.24 -4.53 4.14
CA TYR A 315 3.86 -3.21 4.21
C TYR A 315 5.33 -3.32 3.78
N GLU A 316 5.67 -2.83 2.59
CA GLU A 316 7.04 -2.78 2.11
C GLU A 316 7.80 -1.58 2.69
N TYR A 317 9.10 -1.76 2.94
CA TYR A 317 9.99 -0.69 3.43
C TYR A 317 11.42 -0.85 2.90
N ASN A 318 11.99 0.24 2.40
CA ASN A 318 13.31 0.33 1.78
C ASN A 318 14.25 1.28 2.57
N MET A 319 15.52 1.33 2.16
CA MET A 319 16.52 2.18 2.84
C MET A 319 16.39 3.62 2.34
N GLY A 320 15.92 4.52 3.21
CA GLY A 320 15.66 5.93 2.91
C GLY A 320 14.20 6.35 3.04
N ASP A 321 13.28 5.41 3.29
CA ASP A 321 11.84 5.62 3.21
C ASP A 321 11.35 6.65 4.24
N GLY A 322 11.58 6.44 5.54
CA GLY A 322 11.39 7.51 6.53
C GLY A 322 10.87 7.04 7.88
N ASN A 323 9.83 7.68 8.42
CA ASN A 323 9.30 7.38 9.76
C ASN A 323 7.83 7.02 9.68
N ASP A 324 7.58 5.83 9.15
CA ASP A 324 6.25 5.36 8.79
C ASP A 324 5.50 4.83 10.01
N THR A 325 4.18 4.87 9.91
CA THR A 325 3.25 4.47 10.96
C THR A 325 2.22 3.52 10.39
N ILE A 326 2.30 2.26 10.81
CA ILE A 326 1.35 1.21 10.43
C ILE A 326 0.19 1.20 11.43
N ASP A 327 -1.05 1.29 10.94
CA ASP A 327 -2.28 1.14 11.73
C ASP A 327 -2.97 -0.20 11.38
N ASN A 328 -2.55 -1.25 12.08
CA ASN A 328 -2.91 -2.64 11.78
C ASN A 328 -4.31 -3.02 12.33
N THR A 329 -5.31 -2.14 12.20
CA THR A 329 -6.59 -2.26 12.96
C THR A 329 -7.65 -3.18 12.37
N GLY A 330 -7.54 -3.60 11.10
CA GLY A 330 -8.50 -4.56 10.50
C GLY A 330 -8.07 -6.02 10.70
N GLY A 331 -6.77 -6.29 10.54
CA GLY A 331 -6.11 -7.54 10.90
C GLY A 331 -6.12 -8.60 9.80
N GLY A 332 -5.11 -9.48 9.89
CA GLY A 332 -4.85 -10.60 9.01
C GLY A 332 -3.61 -11.36 9.47
N ASN A 333 -2.81 -11.90 8.55
CA ASN A 333 -1.48 -12.50 8.82
C ASN A 333 -0.33 -11.55 8.43
N ASP A 334 -0.37 -10.35 8.99
CA ASP A 334 0.23 -9.16 8.39
C ASP A 334 1.76 -9.16 8.41
N THR A 335 2.34 -8.52 7.39
CA THR A 335 3.76 -8.60 7.05
C THR A 335 4.40 -7.22 6.91
N ILE A 336 5.51 -6.97 7.60
CA ILE A 336 6.49 -5.98 7.12
C ILE A 336 7.50 -6.69 6.22
N LEU A 337 7.68 -6.20 5.00
CA LEU A 337 8.64 -6.73 4.03
C LEU A 337 9.79 -5.74 3.82
N PHE A 338 10.94 -6.05 4.41
CA PHE A 338 12.16 -5.27 4.18
C PHE A 338 12.82 -5.64 2.85
N SER A 339 12.99 -4.64 2.00
CA SER A 339 13.54 -4.75 0.64
C SER A 339 15.03 -5.10 0.57
N TYR A 340 15.51 -5.38 -0.65
CA TYR A 340 16.92 -5.66 -0.94
C TYR A 340 17.82 -4.50 -0.51
N GLY A 341 18.64 -4.74 0.53
CA GLY A 341 19.54 -3.75 1.12
C GLY A 341 19.41 -3.67 2.64
N ILE A 342 18.27 -4.11 3.19
CA ILE A 342 18.06 -4.27 4.63
C ILE A 342 18.20 -5.75 5.00
N SER A 343 18.92 -6.04 6.09
CA SER A 343 19.04 -7.36 6.67
C SER A 343 18.59 -7.38 8.15
N LYS A 344 18.46 -8.59 8.70
CA LYS A 344 18.12 -8.80 10.11
C LYS A 344 19.10 -8.15 11.11
N ASP A 345 20.36 -7.94 10.73
CA ASP A 345 21.38 -7.33 11.61
C ASP A 345 21.36 -5.78 11.54
N ASP A 346 20.64 -5.21 10.57
CA ASP A 346 20.47 -3.76 10.40
C ASP A 346 19.28 -3.21 11.16
N VAL A 347 18.28 -4.05 11.47
CA VAL A 347 17.07 -3.65 12.19
C VAL A 347 17.19 -3.86 13.71
N SER A 348 16.50 -3.02 14.47
CA SER A 348 16.42 -3.11 15.94
C SER A 348 15.03 -2.78 16.43
N PHE A 349 14.64 -3.33 17.58
CA PHE A 349 13.25 -3.33 18.06
C PHE A 349 13.14 -2.70 19.44
N LYS A 350 12.18 -1.79 19.60
CA LYS A 350 11.88 -1.07 20.85
C LYS A 350 10.37 -1.05 21.09
N LYS A 351 9.96 -1.26 22.34
CA LYS A 351 8.58 -0.99 22.78
C LYS A 351 8.49 0.45 23.26
N ASP A 352 7.49 1.20 22.80
CA ASP A 352 7.14 2.49 23.38
C ASP A 352 5.63 2.56 23.61
N GLY A 353 5.19 2.81 24.85
CA GLY A 353 3.78 2.65 25.22
C GLY A 353 3.23 1.25 24.89
N ASN A 354 2.30 1.17 23.92
CA ASN A 354 1.75 -0.07 23.36
C ASN A 354 2.33 -0.42 21.98
N ASP A 355 3.19 0.41 21.43
CA ASP A 355 3.61 0.40 20.03
C ASP A 355 4.95 -0.32 19.86
N LEU A 356 5.14 -0.94 18.68
CA LEU A 356 6.40 -1.53 18.26
C LEU A 356 7.12 -0.57 17.33
N ILE A 357 8.24 -0.03 17.80
CA ILE A 357 9.16 0.76 16.98
C ILE A 357 10.22 -0.18 16.42
N VAL A 358 10.28 -0.30 15.10
CA VAL A 358 11.41 -0.87 14.36
C VAL A 358 12.31 0.28 13.93
N THR A 359 13.62 0.18 14.16
CA THR A 359 14.61 1.19 13.75
C THR A 359 15.62 0.55 12.82
N VAL A 360 15.72 1.07 11.59
CA VAL A 360 16.55 0.56 10.50
C VAL A 360 17.92 1.23 10.52
N ASN A 361 18.98 0.47 10.27
CA ASN A 361 20.37 0.94 10.24
C ASN A 361 20.84 1.71 11.49
N LYS A 362 20.11 1.59 12.61
CA LYS A 362 20.27 2.39 13.85
C LYS A 362 20.09 3.90 13.64
N ASP A 363 19.39 4.29 12.57
CA ASP A 363 19.07 5.67 12.21
C ASP A 363 17.68 6.05 12.73
N SER A 364 17.60 7.07 13.59
CA SER A 364 16.34 7.54 14.18
C SER A 364 15.46 8.36 13.23
N SER A 365 15.88 8.55 11.98
CA SER A 365 15.07 9.05 10.87
C SER A 365 14.59 7.94 9.92
N GLN A 366 14.90 6.66 10.21
CA GLN A 366 14.47 5.49 9.45
C GLN A 366 13.80 4.47 10.38
N THR A 367 12.49 4.62 10.58
CA THR A 367 11.71 3.86 11.57
C THR A 367 10.35 3.42 11.04
N ILE A 368 9.84 2.31 11.57
CA ILE A 368 8.46 1.87 11.39
C ILE A 368 7.81 1.81 12.78
N ASN A 369 6.69 2.50 12.95
CA ASN A 369 5.88 2.51 14.15
C ASN A 369 4.60 1.69 13.95
N VAL A 370 4.58 0.44 14.41
CA VAL A 370 3.36 -0.38 14.42
C VAL A 370 2.55 -0.04 15.67
N LYS A 371 1.50 0.76 15.49
CA LYS A 371 0.58 1.20 16.55
C LYS A 371 -0.02 0.00 17.28
N ASN A 372 -0.09 0.08 18.61
CA ASN A 372 -0.77 -0.86 19.48
C ASN A 372 -0.35 -2.35 19.38
N HIS A 373 0.76 -2.69 18.72
CA HIS A 373 1.26 -4.06 18.54
C HIS A 373 1.29 -4.90 19.85
N PHE A 374 1.50 -4.27 20.99
CA PHE A 374 1.53 -4.94 22.30
C PHE A 374 0.18 -5.07 23.01
N LEU A 375 -0.93 -4.65 22.39
CA LEU A 375 -2.28 -5.10 22.77
C LEU A 375 -2.56 -6.51 22.25
N GLY A 376 -2.12 -6.81 21.01
CA GLY A 376 -2.35 -8.09 20.36
C GLY A 376 -3.78 -8.31 19.89
N GLY A 377 -4.05 -9.54 19.42
CA GLY A 377 -4.97 -9.71 18.30
C GLY A 377 -4.52 -8.91 17.09
N ASP A 378 -5.51 -8.50 16.31
CA ASP A 378 -5.50 -7.76 15.04
C ASP A 378 -4.42 -6.66 14.97
N TYR A 379 -4.24 -5.86 16.03
CA TYR A 379 -3.32 -4.71 16.11
C TYR A 379 -1.82 -5.00 15.85
N ALA A 380 -1.40 -6.23 15.56
CA ALA A 380 -0.04 -6.65 15.82
C ALA A 380 0.58 -7.57 14.76
N ILE A 381 1.33 -6.95 13.84
CA ILE A 381 2.15 -7.58 12.79
C ILE A 381 2.71 -8.97 13.19
N ASP A 382 2.35 -9.99 12.41
CA ASP A 382 2.71 -11.39 12.73
C ASP A 382 4.13 -11.73 12.33
N GLN A 383 4.63 -11.09 11.27
CA GLN A 383 5.92 -11.41 10.68
C GLN A 383 6.64 -10.21 10.07
N ILE A 384 7.98 -10.30 10.11
CA ILE A 384 8.88 -9.41 9.37
C ILE A 384 9.70 -10.28 8.43
N LYS A 385 9.59 -10.05 7.12
CA LYS A 385 10.29 -10.77 6.06
C LYS A 385 11.45 -9.92 5.52
N PHE A 386 12.55 -10.55 5.11
CA PHE A 386 13.72 -9.88 4.52
C PHE A 386 13.96 -10.40 3.09
N ALA A 387 13.69 -9.56 2.08
CA ALA A 387 13.86 -9.92 0.67
C ALA A 387 15.31 -10.31 0.32
N SER A 388 16.29 -9.76 1.05
CA SER A 388 17.71 -10.02 0.87
C SER A 388 18.14 -11.49 1.03
N ASN A 389 17.39 -12.31 1.77
CA ASN A 389 17.70 -13.73 1.97
C ASN A 389 16.49 -14.66 2.23
N GLY A 390 15.26 -14.15 2.19
CA GLY A 390 14.04 -14.90 2.50
C GLY A 390 13.88 -15.27 3.98
N SER A 391 14.69 -14.71 4.89
CA SER A 391 14.54 -14.95 6.32
C SER A 391 13.31 -14.23 6.88
N VAL A 392 12.73 -14.82 7.92
CA VAL A 392 11.52 -14.34 8.58
C VAL A 392 11.77 -14.24 10.09
N LEU A 393 11.25 -13.19 10.71
CA LEU A 393 11.04 -13.10 12.14
C LEU A 393 9.54 -13.26 12.40
N SER A 394 9.15 -14.29 13.15
CA SER A 394 7.81 -14.31 13.72
C SER A 394 7.69 -13.25 14.83
N ARG A 395 6.47 -12.87 15.19
CA ARG A 395 6.18 -12.05 16.37
C ARG A 395 6.84 -12.57 17.65
N LYS A 396 6.96 -13.89 17.80
CA LYS A 396 7.70 -14.55 18.89
C LYS A 396 9.21 -14.28 18.84
N ASP A 397 9.79 -14.13 17.65
CA ASP A 397 11.21 -13.79 17.48
C ASP A 397 11.49 -12.30 17.67
N ILE A 398 10.55 -11.41 17.28
CA ILE A 398 10.60 -9.98 17.63
C ILE A 398 10.66 -9.84 19.16
N LEU A 399 9.73 -10.48 19.88
CA LEU A 399 9.71 -10.48 21.35
C LEU A 399 11.01 -11.02 21.98
N LYS A 400 11.58 -12.12 21.47
CA LYS A 400 12.91 -12.61 21.91
C LYS A 400 13.99 -11.56 21.73
N LEU A 401 14.06 -10.93 20.55
CA LEU A 401 15.10 -9.94 20.22
C LEU A 401 15.00 -8.70 21.11
N MET A 402 13.78 -8.23 21.39
CA MET A 402 13.53 -7.12 22.31
C MET A 402 13.94 -7.40 23.76
N ASN A 403 13.81 -8.66 24.20
CA ASN A 403 14.25 -9.12 25.52
C ASN A 403 15.69 -9.68 25.51
N THR A 404 16.45 -9.52 24.41
CA THR A 404 17.81 -10.08 24.31
C THR A 404 18.86 -9.16 24.91
N VAL A 405 19.52 -9.63 25.97
CA VAL A 405 20.63 -8.95 26.65
C VAL A 405 21.95 -9.61 26.24
N HIS A 406 22.75 -8.94 25.42
CA HIS A 406 24.05 -9.48 24.99
C HIS A 406 25.11 -9.37 26.10
N LEU A 407 25.78 -10.49 26.41
CA LEU A 407 26.81 -10.59 27.45
C LEU A 407 28.20 -10.74 26.81
N THR A 408 28.93 -9.62 26.75
CA THR A 408 30.35 -9.59 26.37
C THR A 408 31.23 -9.24 27.57
N SER A 409 32.54 -9.48 27.45
CA SER A 409 33.52 -9.28 28.54
C SER A 409 34.52 -8.14 28.30
N GLU A 410 34.28 -7.28 27.31
CA GLU A 410 35.12 -6.11 27.01
C GLU A 410 34.86 -4.97 28.02
N GLY A 411 35.38 -5.15 29.24
CA GLY A 411 35.27 -4.17 30.34
C GLY A 411 35.52 -4.78 31.72
N GLY A 412 35.16 -6.05 31.89
CA GLY A 412 35.43 -6.85 33.10
C GLY A 412 34.27 -6.89 34.11
N ASN A 413 34.08 -8.08 34.73
CA ASN A 413 33.12 -8.35 35.82
C ASN A 413 31.75 -7.67 35.67
N ASN A 414 31.05 -7.96 34.56
CA ASN A 414 29.65 -7.59 34.41
C ASN A 414 28.78 -8.35 35.43
N ASN A 415 28.55 -7.74 36.59
CA ASN A 415 27.50 -8.09 37.54
C ASN A 415 26.18 -7.51 37.01
N LEU A 416 25.42 -8.32 36.29
CA LEU A 416 24.05 -7.98 35.94
C LEU A 416 23.10 -8.33 37.09
N VAL A 417 22.01 -7.57 37.15
CA VAL A 417 20.89 -7.75 38.06
C VAL A 417 19.65 -7.46 37.22
N ASP A 418 18.72 -8.41 37.11
CA ASP A 418 17.45 -8.15 36.46
C ASP A 418 16.68 -7.03 37.21
N LYS A 419 15.84 -6.30 36.47
CA LYS A 419 15.04 -5.18 36.97
C LYS A 419 13.54 -5.38 36.72
N GLY A 420 13.02 -6.58 36.93
CA GLY A 420 11.60 -6.86 36.82
C GLY A 420 11.17 -8.19 37.44
N GLN A 421 10.13 -8.76 36.84
CA GLN A 421 9.97 -10.20 36.73
C GLN A 421 9.73 -10.45 35.23
N LYS A 422 10.79 -10.68 34.46
CA LYS A 422 10.79 -10.55 32.99
C LYS A 422 11.51 -11.71 32.33
N ASP A 423 10.93 -12.27 31.28
CA ASP A 423 11.52 -13.36 30.50
C ASP A 423 12.70 -12.83 29.64
N ASN A 424 13.92 -12.85 30.17
CA ASN A 424 15.11 -12.32 29.49
C ASN A 424 15.88 -13.38 28.70
N VAL A 425 16.48 -12.99 27.57
CA VAL A 425 17.35 -13.86 26.75
C VAL A 425 18.80 -13.36 26.75
N TYR A 426 19.66 -14.01 27.54
CA TYR A 426 21.05 -13.63 27.72
C TYR A 426 21.99 -14.28 26.68
N THR A 427 22.64 -13.51 25.81
CA THR A 427 23.62 -14.06 24.86
C THR A 427 25.01 -14.11 25.48
N TYR A 428 25.45 -15.27 26.00
CA TYR A 428 26.76 -15.45 26.60
C TYR A 428 27.88 -15.67 25.56
N ALA A 429 28.73 -14.66 25.37
CA ALA A 429 29.86 -14.71 24.43
C ALA A 429 31.17 -15.25 25.01
N GLY A 430 31.29 -15.34 26.34
CA GLY A 430 32.50 -15.76 27.05
C GLY A 430 32.94 -14.76 28.13
N GLY A 431 34.13 -14.97 28.68
CA GLY A 431 34.65 -14.22 29.82
C GLY A 431 33.94 -14.52 31.14
N ARG A 432 34.25 -13.73 32.18
CA ARG A 432 33.67 -13.89 33.51
C ARG A 432 32.51 -12.91 33.68
N VAL A 433 31.30 -13.45 33.73
CA VAL A 433 30.04 -12.69 33.83
C VAL A 433 29.24 -13.24 35.01
N THR A 434 28.50 -12.37 35.70
CA THR A 434 27.58 -12.77 36.77
C THR A 434 26.17 -12.29 36.42
N ILE A 435 25.17 -13.16 36.46
CA ILE A 435 23.76 -12.77 36.38
C ILE A 435 23.16 -12.92 37.78
N SER A 436 22.39 -11.92 38.21
CA SER A 436 21.53 -12.01 39.40
C SER A 436 20.09 -11.92 38.90
N ASP A 437 19.42 -13.06 38.79
CA ASP A 437 18.01 -13.10 38.42
C ASP A 437 17.10 -12.60 39.57
N ASN A 438 15.92 -12.09 39.20
CA ASN A 438 14.84 -11.64 40.08
C ASN A 438 13.46 -12.29 39.72
N GLY A 439 13.44 -13.20 38.75
CA GLY A 439 12.31 -14.01 38.28
C GLY A 439 11.87 -13.67 36.86
N GLY A 440 11.29 -14.66 36.19
CA GLY A 440 10.87 -14.61 34.79
C GLY A 440 10.76 -16.05 34.27
N TYR A 441 10.81 -16.22 32.96
CA TYR A 441 11.37 -17.42 32.33
C TYR A 441 12.66 -17.01 31.60
N ASP A 442 13.81 -17.25 32.24
CA ASP A 442 15.08 -16.66 31.82
C ASP A 442 15.96 -17.69 31.11
N LYS A 443 16.61 -17.27 30.02
CA LYS A 443 17.33 -18.17 29.12
C LYS A 443 18.71 -17.64 28.74
N VAL A 444 19.74 -18.49 28.81
CA VAL A 444 21.10 -18.18 28.35
C VAL A 444 21.38 -18.92 27.03
N ILE A 445 21.81 -18.20 26.00
CA ILE A 445 22.29 -18.75 24.73
C ILE A 445 23.82 -18.61 24.67
N PHE A 446 24.54 -19.73 24.55
CA PHE A 446 25.99 -19.73 24.36
C PHE A 446 26.34 -19.38 22.90
N LYS A 447 26.89 -18.18 22.66
CA LYS A 447 27.25 -17.71 21.30
C LYS A 447 28.26 -18.63 20.61
N ASN A 448 29.20 -19.17 21.40
CA ASN A 448 30.14 -20.20 20.94
C ASN A 448 29.48 -21.57 21.16
N LYS A 449 28.80 -22.09 20.12
CA LYS A 449 28.02 -23.34 20.18
C LYS A 449 28.85 -24.49 20.79
N THR A 450 28.26 -25.24 21.71
CA THR A 450 28.82 -26.44 22.35
C THR A 450 27.77 -27.55 22.49
N TYR A 451 28.21 -28.78 22.76
CA TYR A 451 27.35 -29.95 23.00
C TYR A 451 27.27 -30.34 24.48
N SER A 452 28.08 -29.70 25.33
CA SER A 452 28.04 -29.90 26.78
C SER A 452 28.68 -28.72 27.53
N VAL A 453 28.37 -28.64 28.81
CA VAL A 453 28.91 -27.69 29.79
C VAL A 453 29.29 -28.41 31.08
N ASN A 454 30.23 -27.82 31.79
CA ASN A 454 30.59 -28.16 33.15
C ASN A 454 29.86 -27.17 34.08
N TYR A 455 29.27 -27.65 35.17
CA TYR A 455 28.72 -26.79 36.22
C TYR A 455 29.18 -27.19 37.63
N SER A 456 29.20 -26.23 38.56
CA SER A 456 29.54 -26.44 39.97
C SER A 456 28.83 -25.45 40.90
N LYS A 457 28.44 -25.89 42.10
CA LYS A 457 27.81 -25.04 43.13
C LYS A 457 28.89 -24.31 43.95
N LYS A 458 28.76 -22.98 44.07
CA LYS A 458 29.67 -22.09 44.83
C LYS A 458 28.85 -21.26 45.83
N GLY A 459 28.77 -21.71 47.08
CA GLY A 459 27.76 -21.18 48.00
C GLY A 459 26.38 -21.52 47.45
N ASP A 460 25.53 -20.53 47.21
CA ASP A 460 24.23 -20.70 46.54
C ASP A 460 24.23 -20.26 45.07
N ASN A 461 25.41 -19.95 44.51
CA ASN A 461 25.56 -19.59 43.11
C ASN A 461 25.82 -20.85 42.26
N LEU A 462 25.28 -20.87 41.05
CA LEU A 462 25.67 -21.78 39.99
C LEU A 462 26.85 -21.18 39.22
N LEU A 463 27.92 -21.96 39.03
CA LEU A 463 28.94 -21.69 38.03
C LEU A 463 28.70 -22.61 36.82
N ILE A 464 28.76 -22.07 35.60
CA ILE A 464 28.57 -22.83 34.36
C ILE A 464 29.56 -22.39 33.28
N SER A 465 30.11 -23.35 32.52
CA SER A 465 31.13 -23.09 31.49
C SER A 465 31.22 -24.23 30.48
N ALA A 466 31.45 -23.92 29.21
CA ALA A 466 31.78 -24.94 28.19
C ALA A 466 33.08 -25.69 28.52
N ASN A 467 34.00 -25.06 29.27
CA ASN A 467 35.27 -25.64 29.70
C ASN A 467 35.22 -26.07 31.17
N LYS A 468 36.13 -26.95 31.59
CA LYS A 468 36.26 -27.34 33.00
C LYS A 468 36.43 -26.12 33.91
N ILE A 469 35.60 -26.02 34.95
CA ILE A 469 35.65 -24.89 35.89
C ILE A 469 36.89 -25.06 36.79
N THR A 470 37.80 -24.08 36.72
CA THR A 470 39.04 -24.01 37.51
C THR A 470 39.32 -22.56 37.89
N ALA A 471 40.25 -22.32 38.82
CA ALA A 471 40.70 -20.97 39.16
C ALA A 471 41.44 -20.23 38.01
N SER A 472 41.80 -20.94 36.93
CA SER A 472 42.41 -20.39 35.71
C SER A 472 41.44 -20.26 34.53
N ASN A 473 40.22 -20.81 34.64
CA ASN A 473 39.19 -20.66 33.61
C ASN A 473 38.46 -19.33 33.81
N ASN A 474 38.76 -18.37 32.94
CA ASN A 474 38.10 -17.05 32.93
C ASN A 474 36.80 -17.04 32.11
N ASN A 475 36.41 -18.11 31.44
CA ASN A 475 35.17 -18.23 30.65
C ASN A 475 34.08 -18.93 31.48
N VAL A 476 33.68 -18.32 32.60
CA VAL A 476 32.69 -18.88 33.54
C VAL A 476 31.58 -17.87 33.77
N LEU A 477 30.35 -18.31 33.49
CA LEU A 477 29.13 -17.62 33.88
C LEU A 477 28.77 -18.01 35.33
N GLU A 478 28.47 -17.03 36.16
CA GLU A 478 28.06 -17.21 37.56
C GLU A 478 26.61 -16.74 37.73
N VAL A 479 25.65 -17.66 37.83
CA VAL A 479 24.25 -17.31 38.16
C VAL A 479 24.15 -17.23 39.68
N LYS A 480 24.00 -16.02 40.18
CA LYS A 480 24.05 -15.66 41.59
C LYS A 480 22.73 -16.02 42.27
N ASP A 481 22.83 -16.58 43.48
CA ASP A 481 21.69 -16.98 44.32
C ASP A 481 20.76 -18.05 43.69
N PHE A 482 21.16 -18.65 42.55
CA PHE A 482 20.45 -19.69 41.80
C PHE A 482 19.83 -20.80 42.65
N PHE A 483 20.51 -21.23 43.72
CA PHE A 483 20.03 -22.30 44.59
C PHE A 483 19.17 -21.84 45.78
N LYS A 484 18.78 -20.56 45.89
CA LYS A 484 17.97 -20.04 47.01
C LYS A 484 16.46 -20.12 46.81
N GLY A 485 15.96 -20.08 45.57
CA GLY A 485 14.53 -20.06 45.29
C GLY A 485 14.20 -19.62 43.87
N ALA A 486 12.94 -19.77 43.48
CA ALA A 486 12.45 -19.67 42.11
C ALA A 486 12.42 -18.27 41.48
N ASN A 487 12.94 -17.24 42.17
CA ASN A 487 13.11 -15.89 41.63
C ASN A 487 14.60 -15.57 41.37
N HIS A 488 15.45 -16.59 41.26
CA HIS A 488 16.90 -16.46 41.00
C HIS A 488 17.40 -17.44 39.94
N ILE A 489 16.49 -17.99 39.13
CA ILE A 489 16.76 -19.11 38.22
C ILE A 489 16.89 -18.60 36.79
N ILE A 490 17.65 -19.35 36.00
CA ILE A 490 17.67 -19.26 34.54
C ILE A 490 17.29 -20.65 34.09
N GLU A 491 16.05 -20.82 33.63
CA GLU A 491 15.42 -22.11 33.32
C GLU A 491 16.19 -22.89 32.25
N ASP A 492 16.71 -22.19 31.25
CA ASP A 492 17.30 -22.78 30.04
C ASP A 492 18.72 -22.28 29.76
N PHE A 493 19.64 -23.20 29.46
CA PHE A 493 20.97 -22.92 28.94
C PHE A 493 21.13 -23.58 27.55
N ASP A 494 20.80 -22.84 26.49
CA ASP A 494 21.02 -23.25 25.10
C ASP A 494 22.51 -23.28 24.78
N LEU A 495 23.01 -24.48 24.51
CA LEU A 495 24.41 -24.75 24.18
C LEU A 495 24.60 -24.80 22.67
N SER A 496 23.65 -25.41 21.97
CA SER A 496 23.52 -25.38 20.52
C SER A 496 22.09 -25.78 20.13
N GLU A 497 21.82 -25.72 18.83
CA GLU A 497 20.55 -26.08 18.17
C GLU A 497 20.02 -27.50 18.49
N TYR A 498 20.89 -28.38 19.00
CA TYR A 498 20.56 -29.76 19.41
C TYR A 498 21.01 -30.07 20.84
N SER A 499 21.26 -29.04 21.67
CA SER A 499 21.82 -29.22 23.02
C SER A 499 21.38 -28.10 23.97
N LEU A 500 20.57 -28.50 24.95
CA LEU A 500 20.02 -27.68 26.02
C LEU A 500 20.38 -28.33 27.37
N VAL A 501 20.70 -27.51 28.37
CA VAL A 501 20.72 -27.93 29.78
C VAL A 501 19.71 -27.08 30.53
N THR A 502 18.77 -27.70 31.24
CA THR A 502 17.74 -27.00 32.02
C THR A 502 18.16 -26.84 33.49
N ALA A 503 17.61 -25.83 34.17
CA ALA A 503 17.80 -25.62 35.60
C ALA A 503 17.36 -26.84 36.41
N ARG A 504 16.23 -27.48 36.05
CA ARG A 504 15.75 -28.70 36.69
C ARG A 504 16.80 -29.82 36.66
N ARG A 505 17.44 -30.04 35.51
CA ARG A 505 18.50 -31.03 35.37
C ARG A 505 19.71 -30.71 36.25
N ILE A 506 20.13 -29.44 36.30
CA ILE A 506 21.23 -28.99 37.17
C ILE A 506 20.89 -29.24 38.64
N TYR A 507 19.65 -28.99 39.06
CA TYR A 507 19.17 -29.26 40.42
C TYR A 507 19.15 -30.77 40.75
N GLU A 508 18.66 -31.60 39.83
CA GLU A 508 18.69 -33.07 39.93
C GLU A 508 20.13 -33.60 40.11
N ASP A 509 21.08 -33.13 39.29
CA ASP A 509 22.49 -33.54 39.37
C ASP A 509 23.21 -33.10 40.66
N PHE A 510 22.71 -32.07 41.34
CA PHE A 510 23.16 -31.70 42.70
C PHE A 510 22.36 -32.38 43.82
N GLY A 511 21.33 -33.17 43.52
CA GLY A 511 20.45 -33.78 44.51
C GLY A 511 19.63 -32.77 45.33
N ILE A 512 19.37 -31.59 44.77
CA ILE A 512 18.61 -30.51 45.41
C ILE A 512 17.20 -30.52 44.80
N THR A 513 16.16 -30.44 45.63
CA THR A 513 14.79 -30.24 45.14
C THR A 513 14.72 -28.94 44.34
N TYR A 514 14.38 -29.04 43.05
CA TYR A 514 14.07 -27.87 42.22
C TYR A 514 12.98 -27.05 42.92
N PRO A 515 13.18 -25.75 43.20
CA PRO A 515 12.22 -24.97 43.95
C PRO A 515 11.03 -24.71 43.03
N VAL A 516 10.04 -25.56 43.14
CA VAL A 516 8.70 -25.32 42.60
C VAL A 516 8.22 -24.02 43.26
N ALA A 517 8.29 -22.91 42.53
CA ALA A 517 7.42 -21.77 42.81
C ALA A 517 5.99 -22.31 42.99
N GLN A 518 5.15 -21.66 43.80
CA GLN A 518 3.71 -21.88 43.63
C GLN A 518 3.40 -21.64 42.17
N SER A 519 3.17 -22.72 41.41
CA SER A 519 3.30 -22.65 39.97
C SER A 519 2.16 -21.79 39.46
N LYS A 520 2.49 -20.54 39.12
CA LYS A 520 1.71 -19.74 38.18
C LYS A 520 1.73 -20.57 36.91
N GLN A 521 0.68 -21.37 36.76
CA GLN A 521 0.53 -22.29 35.66
C GLN A 521 0.72 -21.47 34.39
N GLU A 522 1.61 -21.90 33.52
CA GLU A 522 1.80 -21.26 32.22
C GLU A 522 0.50 -21.42 31.46
N VAL A 523 -0.37 -20.40 31.49
CA VAL A 523 -1.67 -20.42 30.81
C VAL A 523 -1.43 -19.99 29.38
N LEU A 524 -1.23 -20.98 28.52
CA LEU A 524 -1.22 -20.84 27.08
C LEU A 524 -2.66 -20.54 26.64
N THR A 525 -2.94 -19.30 26.25
CA THR A 525 -4.27 -18.87 25.78
C THR A 525 -4.32 -18.90 24.26
N GLY A 526 -5.24 -19.69 23.70
CA GLY A 526 -5.54 -19.71 22.26
C GLY A 526 -6.56 -18.66 21.85
N GLY A 527 -6.51 -18.28 20.56
CA GLY A 527 -7.46 -17.39 19.89
C GLY A 527 -8.66 -18.15 19.31
N LYS A 528 -9.02 -17.86 18.06
CA LYS A 528 -9.80 -18.75 17.20
C LYS A 528 -8.92 -19.45 16.13
N GLU A 529 -7.61 -19.23 16.20
CA GLU A 529 -6.63 -19.55 15.16
C GLU A 529 -6.06 -20.96 15.37
N ASP A 530 -5.54 -21.61 14.32
CA ASP A 530 -4.89 -22.93 14.42
C ASP A 530 -3.52 -22.83 15.15
N ASN A 531 -3.50 -22.93 16.49
CA ASN A 531 -2.28 -22.73 17.27
C ASN A 531 -1.40 -24.01 17.34
N VAL A 532 -0.08 -23.82 17.37
CA VAL A 532 0.89 -24.90 17.61
C VAL A 532 1.62 -24.70 18.95
N TYR A 533 1.12 -25.36 19.98
CA TYR A 533 1.60 -25.33 21.36
C TYR A 533 2.80 -26.28 21.56
N ILE A 534 4.02 -25.74 21.67
CA ILE A 534 5.21 -26.55 21.96
C ILE A 534 5.32 -26.82 23.47
N TYR A 535 5.25 -28.09 23.86
CA TYR A 535 5.35 -28.54 25.25
C TYR A 535 6.72 -29.20 25.51
N THR A 536 7.48 -28.62 26.45
CA THR A 536 8.84 -29.03 26.84
C THR A 536 8.93 -29.63 28.26
N GLY A 537 7.78 -29.87 28.91
CA GLY A 537 7.69 -30.35 30.31
C GLY A 537 7.05 -29.34 31.27
N GLY A 538 6.98 -29.73 32.56
CA GLY A 538 6.43 -28.90 33.64
C GLY A 538 4.89 -28.84 33.71
N ARG A 539 4.37 -28.06 34.67
CA ARG A 539 2.92 -27.86 34.86
C ARG A 539 2.41 -26.69 34.01
N LYS A 540 1.85 -26.99 32.84
CA LYS A 540 1.25 -26.00 31.93
C LYS A 540 -0.28 -26.10 31.91
N ILE A 541 -0.95 -25.03 31.52
CA ILE A 541 -2.38 -25.02 31.19
C ILE A 541 -2.54 -24.56 29.74
N ILE A 542 -3.50 -25.14 29.02
CA ILE A 542 -4.07 -24.50 27.83
C ILE A 542 -5.48 -24.00 28.18
N ASP A 543 -5.78 -22.75 27.83
CA ASP A 543 -7.07 -22.09 27.99
C ASP A 543 -7.56 -21.58 26.64
N ASP A 544 -7.84 -22.53 25.75
CA ASP A 544 -8.11 -22.31 24.34
C ASP A 544 -9.52 -21.74 24.05
N LYS A 545 -9.68 -21.00 22.93
CA LYS A 545 -10.95 -20.35 22.51
C LYS A 545 -11.42 -20.76 21.10
N GLY A 546 -10.78 -21.75 20.48
CA GLY A 546 -11.11 -22.37 19.19
C GLY A 546 -9.96 -22.32 18.18
N GLY A 547 -10.08 -23.18 17.16
CA GLY A 547 -9.12 -23.35 16.08
C GLY A 547 -9.21 -24.78 15.56
N ASN A 548 -8.19 -25.23 14.84
CA ASN A 548 -7.81 -26.62 14.66
C ASN A 548 -6.37 -26.79 15.19
N ASP A 549 -6.28 -27.06 16.49
CA ASP A 549 -5.08 -26.81 17.29
C ASP A 549 -4.20 -28.05 17.47
N ARG A 550 -2.90 -27.82 17.72
CA ARG A 550 -1.93 -28.89 17.97
C ARG A 550 -1.02 -28.63 19.16
N VAL A 551 -0.83 -29.63 20.01
CA VAL A 551 0.30 -29.69 20.95
C VAL A 551 1.41 -30.56 20.35
N VAL A 552 2.66 -30.07 20.39
CA VAL A 552 3.86 -30.82 20.01
C VAL A 552 4.72 -31.03 21.26
N PHE A 553 4.89 -32.28 21.67
CA PHE A 553 5.74 -32.66 22.81
C PHE A 553 7.20 -32.79 22.34
N GLN A 554 8.15 -32.12 23.01
CA GLN A 554 9.57 -32.14 22.65
C GLN A 554 10.44 -32.77 23.74
N GLY A 555 11.40 -33.61 23.33
CA GLY A 555 12.45 -34.16 24.21
C GLY A 555 12.02 -35.28 25.16
N LEU A 556 10.95 -36.01 24.84
CA LEU A 556 10.29 -36.95 25.74
C LEU A 556 10.01 -38.29 25.03
N GLU A 557 10.74 -39.35 25.38
CA GLU A 557 10.76 -40.65 24.68
C GLU A 557 9.75 -41.69 25.23
N GLU A 558 8.85 -41.30 26.13
CA GLU A 558 7.86 -42.19 26.76
C GLU A 558 6.42 -41.86 26.32
N GLY A 559 5.54 -42.87 26.35
CA GLY A 559 4.21 -42.83 25.74
C GLY A 559 3.23 -41.81 26.35
N LEU A 560 2.15 -41.51 25.62
CA LEU A 560 1.16 -40.52 26.00
C LEU A 560 0.15 -41.08 27.00
N PHE A 561 0.14 -40.52 28.21
CA PHE A 561 -0.81 -40.80 29.29
C PHE A 561 -1.74 -39.60 29.48
N TYR A 562 -3.04 -39.84 29.57
CA TYR A 562 -4.02 -38.79 29.79
C TYR A 562 -5.14 -39.24 30.75
N ARG A 563 -5.77 -38.28 31.43
CA ARG A 563 -6.91 -38.52 32.32
C ARG A 563 -7.85 -37.32 32.40
N GLN A 564 -9.16 -37.60 32.39
CA GLN A 564 -10.20 -36.60 32.62
C GLN A 564 -10.14 -36.07 34.07
N LYS A 565 -10.26 -34.74 34.26
CA LYS A 565 -10.29 -34.04 35.55
C LYS A 565 -11.46 -33.07 35.56
N GLY A 566 -12.67 -33.59 35.77
CA GLY A 566 -13.88 -32.85 35.46
C GLY A 566 -13.92 -32.55 33.96
N ASN A 567 -14.19 -31.31 33.57
CA ASN A 567 -14.25 -30.94 32.15
C ASN A 567 -12.86 -30.79 31.48
N ASN A 568 -11.77 -30.91 32.24
CA ASN A 568 -10.41 -30.67 31.75
C ASN A 568 -9.72 -31.98 31.36
N LEU A 569 -8.88 -31.95 30.33
CA LEU A 569 -7.95 -33.02 29.99
C LEU A 569 -6.61 -32.77 30.69
N LEU A 570 -6.13 -33.74 31.47
CA LEU A 570 -4.73 -33.80 31.85
C LEU A 570 -3.99 -34.71 30.87
N ILE A 571 -2.78 -34.32 30.46
CA ILE A 571 -1.94 -35.09 29.54
C ILE A 571 -0.45 -35.00 29.92
N SER A 572 0.30 -36.09 29.74
CA SER A 572 1.71 -36.25 30.14
C SER A 572 2.36 -37.35 29.29
N THR A 573 3.67 -37.26 29.05
CA THR A 573 4.46 -38.33 28.40
C THR A 573 4.97 -39.37 29.40
N LYS A 574 4.54 -39.31 30.67
CA LYS A 574 4.90 -40.24 31.75
C LYS A 574 3.66 -40.59 32.55
N LYS A 575 3.62 -41.78 33.17
CA LYS A 575 2.47 -42.17 33.98
C LYS A 575 2.24 -41.17 35.12
N MET A 576 0.99 -40.73 35.32
CA MET A 576 0.65 -39.69 36.31
C MET A 576 0.58 -40.24 37.75
N THR A 577 1.74 -40.49 38.35
CA THR A 577 1.86 -40.74 39.80
C THR A 577 1.74 -39.43 40.60
N THR A 578 1.77 -39.52 41.93
CA THR A 578 1.87 -38.34 42.82
C THR A 578 3.11 -37.48 42.57
N ASP A 579 4.15 -38.11 42.00
CA ASP A 579 5.49 -37.54 41.88
C ASP A 579 5.76 -37.04 40.45
N ASN A 580 4.79 -37.21 39.54
CA ASN A 580 4.82 -36.67 38.18
C ASN A 580 4.27 -35.23 38.16
N GLU A 581 5.13 -34.31 37.73
CA GLU A 581 4.81 -32.89 37.59
C GLU A 581 4.82 -32.39 36.14
N ASP A 582 5.16 -33.26 35.19
CA ASP A 582 5.12 -32.97 33.75
C ASP A 582 3.70 -33.19 33.23
N ILE A 583 2.77 -32.32 33.65
CA ILE A 583 1.35 -32.41 33.33
C ILE A 583 0.87 -31.11 32.68
N LEU A 584 0.45 -31.24 31.42
CA LEU A 584 -0.32 -30.23 30.70
C LEU A 584 -1.81 -30.41 31.02
N GLU A 585 -2.52 -29.32 31.33
CA GLU A 585 -3.95 -29.30 31.63
C GLU A 585 -4.71 -28.44 30.61
N VAL A 586 -5.41 -29.08 29.66
CA VAL A 586 -6.30 -28.38 28.71
C VAL A 586 -7.65 -28.14 29.38
N LYS A 587 -7.98 -26.87 29.62
CA LYS A 587 -9.23 -26.45 30.26
C LYS A 587 -10.42 -26.70 29.36
N ASN A 588 -11.54 -27.12 29.95
CA ASN A 588 -12.84 -27.27 29.29
C ASN A 588 -12.88 -28.19 28.07
N PHE A 589 -11.82 -28.96 27.80
CA PHE A 589 -11.66 -29.87 26.66
C PHE A 589 -12.88 -30.77 26.41
N PHE A 590 -13.53 -31.26 27.47
CA PHE A 590 -14.71 -32.13 27.38
C PHE A 590 -16.06 -31.38 27.38
N SER A 591 -16.07 -30.04 27.47
CA SER A 591 -17.30 -29.23 27.60
C SER A 591 -17.41 -28.02 26.69
N SER A 592 -16.36 -27.70 25.93
CA SER A 592 -16.30 -26.58 25.00
C SER A 592 -15.68 -27.04 23.70
N LYS A 593 -16.42 -27.01 22.59
CA LYS A 593 -15.84 -27.25 21.26
C LYS A 593 -14.75 -26.22 20.90
N ASN A 594 -14.83 -25.04 21.52
CA ASN A 594 -13.91 -23.92 21.42
C ASN A 594 -12.81 -24.02 22.50
N SER A 595 -12.47 -25.24 22.95
CA SER A 595 -11.35 -25.51 23.86
C SER A 595 -10.81 -26.93 23.69
N ILE A 596 -11.03 -27.51 22.51
CA ILE A 596 -10.43 -28.78 22.09
C ILE A 596 -9.04 -28.46 21.52
N ILE A 597 -8.16 -29.45 21.52
CA ILE A 597 -6.89 -29.43 20.80
C ILE A 597 -6.89 -30.67 19.92
N GLU A 598 -7.11 -30.49 18.62
CA GLU A 598 -7.38 -31.54 17.63
C GLU A 598 -6.28 -32.61 17.55
N GLU A 599 -5.01 -32.22 17.65
CA GLU A 599 -3.86 -33.12 17.59
C GLU A 599 -2.89 -32.98 18.78
N PHE A 600 -2.47 -34.11 19.35
CA PHE A 600 -1.36 -34.20 20.30
C PHE A 600 -0.22 -35.00 19.65
N GLN A 601 0.78 -34.32 19.10
CA GLN A 601 1.91 -34.91 18.39
C GLN A 601 3.10 -35.17 19.34
N ILE A 602 3.58 -36.42 19.38
CA ILE A 602 4.72 -36.83 20.23
C ILE A 602 6.00 -36.96 19.40
N THR A 603 5.90 -37.40 18.15
CA THR A 603 7.03 -37.47 17.20
C THR A 603 6.57 -37.08 15.78
N ASP A 604 7.51 -36.98 14.84
CA ASP A 604 7.22 -36.73 13.42
C ASP A 604 6.33 -37.80 12.75
N TYR A 605 6.17 -38.97 13.39
CA TYR A 605 5.44 -40.12 12.88
C TYR A 605 4.33 -40.62 13.83
N TRP A 606 4.12 -39.97 14.98
CA TRP A 606 3.13 -40.40 15.96
C TRP A 606 2.43 -39.23 16.67
N SER A 607 1.11 -39.24 16.54
CA SER A 607 0.18 -38.34 17.23
C SER A 607 -1.05 -39.09 17.75
N VAL A 608 -1.79 -38.45 18.66
CA VAL A 608 -3.10 -38.89 19.14
C VAL A 608 -4.09 -37.76 18.91
N SER A 609 -5.22 -38.03 18.26
CA SER A 609 -6.24 -37.03 17.99
C SER A 609 -7.21 -36.84 19.16
N ALA A 610 -7.81 -35.65 19.25
CA ALA A 610 -8.83 -35.36 20.24
C ALA A 610 -10.01 -36.34 20.18
N ARG A 611 -10.43 -36.74 18.97
CA ARG A 611 -11.49 -37.75 18.78
C ARG A 611 -11.13 -39.07 19.47
N LYS A 612 -9.89 -39.55 19.34
CA LYS A 612 -9.44 -40.81 19.97
C LYS A 612 -9.50 -40.69 21.50
N ILE A 613 -9.09 -39.56 22.05
CA ILE A 613 -9.14 -39.26 23.50
C ILE A 613 -10.59 -39.24 24.00
N TYR A 614 -11.51 -38.63 23.25
CA TYR A 614 -12.95 -38.67 23.55
C TYR A 614 -13.51 -40.10 23.54
N GLU A 615 -13.17 -40.90 22.52
CA GLU A 615 -13.54 -42.33 22.46
C GLU A 615 -13.01 -43.13 23.67
N ASP A 616 -11.79 -42.86 24.13
CA ASP A 616 -11.18 -43.54 25.29
C ASP A 616 -11.79 -43.12 26.66
N PHE A 617 -12.70 -42.15 26.68
CA PHE A 617 -13.49 -41.76 27.87
C PHE A 617 -15.01 -42.00 27.73
N ASP A 618 -15.46 -42.69 26.68
CA ASP A 618 -16.89 -42.82 26.32
C ASP A 618 -17.62 -41.47 26.09
N GLU A 619 -16.88 -40.39 25.82
CA GLU A 619 -17.42 -39.04 25.65
C GLU A 619 -17.82 -38.75 24.19
N THR A 620 -18.86 -37.92 23.99
CA THR A 620 -19.33 -37.59 22.63
C THR A 620 -18.52 -36.44 22.02
N TYR A 621 -17.67 -36.74 21.03
CA TYR A 621 -16.93 -35.72 20.28
C TYR A 621 -17.88 -34.71 19.61
N PRO A 622 -17.69 -33.38 19.78
CA PRO A 622 -18.55 -32.39 19.16
C PRO A 622 -18.55 -32.49 17.63
N ALA A 623 -19.75 -32.44 17.03
CA ALA A 623 -19.88 -32.43 15.59
C ALA A 623 -19.36 -31.11 15.00
N SER A 624 -18.52 -31.18 13.98
CA SER A 624 -18.14 -30.02 13.18
C SER A 624 -19.36 -29.46 12.46
N THR A 625 -19.52 -28.14 12.45
CA THR A 625 -20.58 -27.46 11.71
C THR A 625 -20.17 -27.24 10.25
N SER A 626 -19.81 -28.32 9.55
CA SER A 626 -19.80 -28.33 8.09
C SER A 626 -21.17 -28.78 7.58
N THR A 627 -21.71 -28.07 6.59
CA THR A 627 -22.96 -28.46 5.94
C THR A 627 -22.72 -29.63 5.00
N GLN A 628 -23.02 -30.87 5.40
CA GLN A 628 -23.78 -31.89 4.63
C GLN A 628 -24.09 -33.16 5.47
N ASN A 629 -25.38 -33.52 5.50
CA ASN A 629 -25.95 -34.88 5.65
C ASN A 629 -25.53 -35.81 6.82
N ALA A 630 -26.39 -35.86 7.85
CA ALA A 630 -26.59 -37.02 8.74
C ALA A 630 -27.38 -38.16 8.02
N PRO A 631 -27.66 -39.37 8.57
CA PRO A 631 -27.65 -39.83 9.99
C PRO A 631 -26.97 -41.24 10.17
N LEU A 632 -27.27 -42.22 11.06
CA LEU A 632 -28.37 -42.49 12.00
C LEU A 632 -28.01 -43.59 13.06
N ALA A 633 -28.10 -43.27 14.37
CA ALA A 633 -28.15 -44.23 15.53
C ALA A 633 -26.89 -45.11 15.77
N LEU A 634 -26.68 -45.80 16.92
CA LEU A 634 -27.61 -46.32 17.96
C LEU A 634 -26.97 -46.36 19.39
N LEU A 635 -27.81 -46.61 20.41
CA LEU A 635 -27.50 -46.60 21.86
C LEU A 635 -26.69 -47.78 22.41
N GLY A 636 -25.92 -47.53 23.48
CA GLY A 636 -25.33 -48.50 24.42
C GLY A 636 -25.10 -47.84 25.79
N THR A 637 -24.96 -48.60 26.90
CA THR A 637 -25.00 -48.01 28.28
C THR A 637 -24.09 -48.67 29.32
N THR A 638 -23.60 -47.83 30.26
CA THR A 638 -23.18 -48.06 31.67
C THR A 638 -21.70 -48.24 32.07
N ASN A 639 -21.28 -47.33 32.96
CA ASN A 639 -20.39 -47.50 34.13
C ASN A 639 -18.85 -47.57 33.99
N LYS A 640 -18.25 -46.37 34.06
CA LYS A 640 -17.32 -45.89 35.10
C LYS A 640 -15.93 -46.56 35.28
N ASN A 641 -14.94 -45.66 35.27
CA ASN A 641 -13.57 -45.79 35.80
C ASN A 641 -12.63 -46.73 35.04
N ASN A 642 -11.72 -46.16 34.25
CA ASN A 642 -10.36 -46.69 34.02
C ASN A 642 -9.39 -45.54 33.66
N GLU A 643 -8.09 -45.76 33.87
CA GLU A 643 -7.03 -45.02 33.17
C GLU A 643 -6.79 -45.70 31.82
N ALA A 644 -6.67 -44.94 30.72
CA ALA A 644 -6.21 -45.47 29.44
C ALA A 644 -4.68 -45.38 29.34
N SER A 645 -4.04 -46.35 28.66
CA SER A 645 -2.60 -46.31 28.36
C SER A 645 -2.29 -47.07 27.08
N LEU A 646 -1.70 -46.40 26.10
CA LEU A 646 -1.19 -47.00 24.87
C LEU A 646 0.31 -47.27 25.01
N ASN A 647 0.64 -48.47 25.49
CA ASN A 647 1.92 -49.11 25.19
C ASN A 647 1.64 -50.20 24.14
N ASP A 648 1.97 -49.94 22.89
CA ASP A 648 2.28 -51.01 21.94
C ASP A 648 3.76 -50.91 21.56
N SER A 649 4.42 -52.05 21.44
CA SER A 649 5.89 -52.14 21.41
C SER A 649 6.42 -52.09 19.98
N ALA A 650 7.47 -51.30 19.76
CA ALA A 650 8.13 -51.21 18.46
C ALA A 650 8.78 -52.56 18.05
N SER A 651 8.14 -53.28 17.13
CA SER A 651 8.73 -54.40 16.39
C SER A 651 7.99 -54.71 15.08
N ASP A 652 8.21 -53.91 14.03
CA ASP A 652 8.71 -54.41 12.73
C ASP A 652 8.83 -53.28 11.68
N MET A 653 9.85 -53.44 10.81
CA MET A 653 10.27 -52.58 9.68
C MET A 653 10.97 -51.25 10.04
#